data_AF-A0A1Y3X4E8-F1
#
_entry.id   AF-A0A1Y3X4E8-F1
#
_cell.length_a   1.000
_cell.length_b   1.000
_cell.length_c   1.000
_cell.angle_alpha   90.00
_cell.angle_beta   90.00
_cell.angle_gamma   90.00
#
_symmetry.space_group_name_H-M   'P 1'
#
loop_
_entity.id
_entity.type
_entity.pdbx_description
1 polymer ?
#
loop_
_entity_poly.entity_id
_entity_poly.type
_entity_poly.pdbx_seq_one_letter_code
_entity_poly.pdbx_strand_id
1 'polypeptide(L)'
;MRKFKFFALAFAAIAFAGCSDDAIDGQGGNTGTIGDGTPAYLTISFSTNGGSSSRADDTNIGDTDGNQENSGHTSDGVEGESKVGKVLVVVSPVSDAGSGFAKLYNSLDEEPEDNTTEGFYEENPTTKTYKNAQPIEVTTGEYNVLVVINPVATIYEDYLETGNNINDGITTGVESLYNSIVTGQYDYTPATGQETTYPDNYINSANSIGMGLAFGGTSSSTADAAFMMANKEEVPVTLTVDNTPDNPAEAEVDVERVLSKITFREKAADNELAANAYEVPVLISAPAIVVDGAIQDPDSDPATYTVYKLNKAKDALGKDIYVRYTEENGENKFVAAYKDSGTDYTPTGSSSSIDIYTALTAVTVAGYVEADKDNSYAVIDKDLDGVVDDDEKNQVNLQFDTDAAESDTWYVKLEGYALVNLSKKVNYIRHTVTNGVMNPFGTVSNTRFLWTPYWDEKNGVVFVENNGEMKFPNTVDPTEWFFNTLEEVSDESKTLAISEDAINFDDADFYKSLSSLTVDGGDAENTGDQHNPLPNSGDLGKLMAYCFENSTDVAHQTHGLSTGISFVARIYSDKACTEPINDLYLYAGHHYTSLAQMKQILGEAAPNVDDESTKEELEQAGVIQYSSNICYYYSTEIKHYDNDEPTVLGPMEYAIMRNNIYSLSVSNIKTLGDPFVDPTPDTPNESTEAALDVLVNLEPWIVRYNDIEFN
;
A
#
# COMPACT_ATOMS: atom_id res chain seq x y z
N MET A 1 31.54 -86.06 39.99
CA MET A 1 33.02 -86.05 39.95
C MET A 1 33.45 -84.68 39.42
N ARG A 2 34.25 -83.88 40.16
CA ARG A 2 35.68 -83.55 39.86
C ARG A 2 35.96 -83.28 38.37
N LYS A 3 36.55 -82.16 37.93
CA LYS A 3 37.40 -81.10 38.56
C LYS A 3 37.00 -79.72 37.99
N PHE A 4 37.12 -78.53 38.57
CA PHE A 4 37.96 -77.91 39.62
C PHE A 4 39.33 -77.30 39.21
N LYS A 5 39.27 -76.04 38.74
CA LYS A 5 40.19 -74.89 38.90
C LYS A 5 39.37 -73.64 38.53
N PHE A 6 39.21 -72.56 39.28
CA PHE A 6 39.67 -72.16 40.63
C PHE A 6 41.08 -71.54 40.79
N PHE A 7 41.07 -70.25 41.16
CA PHE A 7 42.06 -69.37 41.81
C PHE A 7 41.21 -68.34 42.61
N ALA A 8 41.53 -67.73 43.76
CA ALA A 8 42.78 -67.45 44.51
C ALA A 8 43.57 -66.20 44.03
N LEU A 9 43.78 -65.14 44.84
CA LEU A 9 43.33 -64.90 46.22
C LEU A 9 43.25 -63.38 46.56
N ALA A 10 42.55 -63.04 47.65
CA ALA A 10 42.16 -61.69 48.09
C ALA A 10 43.01 -61.10 49.24
N PHE A 11 42.78 -59.82 49.56
CA PHE A 11 42.87 -59.11 50.88
C PHE A 11 42.06 -57.79 50.70
N ALA A 12 41.02 -57.39 51.46
CA ALA A 12 40.84 -57.17 52.90
C ALA A 12 41.61 -55.93 53.45
N ALA A 13 41.05 -55.01 54.27
CA ALA A 13 39.67 -54.71 54.72
C ALA A 13 39.63 -53.35 55.50
N ILE A 14 38.44 -52.86 55.91
CA ILE A 14 38.18 -51.79 56.94
C ILE A 14 38.55 -50.35 56.49
N ALA A 15 37.84 -49.24 56.77
CA ALA A 15 36.45 -48.81 57.10
C ALA A 15 36.43 -47.25 56.99
N PHE A 16 35.37 -46.41 57.07
CA PHE A 16 33.96 -46.40 57.54
C PHE A 16 33.12 -45.56 56.53
N ALA A 17 31.79 -45.50 56.42
CA ALA A 17 30.59 -45.84 57.23
C ALA A 17 29.89 -44.65 57.97
N GLY A 18 28.57 -44.48 57.72
CA GLY A 18 27.68 -43.41 58.22
C GLY A 18 27.27 -42.41 57.11
N CYS A 19 26.12 -42.42 56.42
CA CYS A 19 24.71 -42.86 56.64
C CYS A 19 23.77 -41.77 57.20
N SER A 20 22.72 -41.40 56.43
CA SER A 20 21.38 -40.91 56.85
C SER A 20 20.57 -40.48 55.60
N ASP A 21 19.28 -40.74 55.44
CA ASP A 21 18.47 -41.92 55.83
C ASP A 21 17.21 -42.00 54.91
N ASP A 22 16.46 -43.12 54.95
CA ASP A 22 15.24 -43.34 54.15
C ASP A 22 14.00 -42.54 54.62
N ALA A 23 13.08 -42.23 53.69
CA ALA A 23 11.65 -42.03 54.01
C ALA A 23 10.73 -42.24 52.79
N ILE A 24 10.22 -43.47 52.60
CA ILE A 24 8.93 -43.67 51.90
C ILE A 24 7.85 -43.82 52.98
N ASP A 25 6.95 -42.85 53.06
CA ASP A 25 5.68 -42.94 53.79
C ASP A 25 4.56 -42.45 52.87
N GLY A 26 3.39 -43.07 52.94
CA GLY A 26 2.31 -42.93 51.98
C GLY A 26 0.96 -42.66 52.62
N GLN A 27 0.73 -41.42 53.07
CA GLN A 27 -0.61 -40.84 53.22
C GLN A 27 -0.59 -39.34 53.55
N GLY A 28 -1.00 -38.48 52.61
CA GLY A 28 -1.31 -37.08 52.94
C GLY A 28 -1.44 -36.13 51.75
N GLY A 29 -2.67 -35.68 51.48
CA GLY A 29 -3.02 -34.36 50.95
C GLY A 29 -2.40 -33.87 49.63
N ASN A 30 -3.23 -33.73 48.59
CA ASN A 30 -2.97 -32.73 47.55
C ASN A 30 -2.94 -31.32 48.19
N THR A 31 -1.77 -30.68 48.17
CA THR A 31 -1.62 -29.22 48.18
C THR A 31 -0.57 -28.86 47.14
N GLY A 32 -1.00 -28.75 45.87
CA GLY A 32 -0.16 -28.31 44.76
C GLY A 32 0.62 -27.05 45.12
N THR A 33 1.94 -27.15 45.09
CA THR A 33 2.88 -26.06 45.38
C THR A 33 3.78 -25.94 44.16
N ILE A 34 3.52 -24.93 43.34
CA ILE A 34 4.19 -24.72 42.06
C ILE A 34 5.62 -24.21 42.32
N GLY A 35 6.61 -24.71 41.58
CA GLY A 35 8.00 -24.24 41.64
C GLY A 35 8.90 -24.92 42.68
N ASP A 36 8.90 -26.26 42.78
CA ASP A 36 9.85 -27.00 43.63
C ASP A 36 11.18 -27.36 42.94
N GLY A 37 11.31 -27.06 41.65
CA GLY A 37 12.50 -27.34 40.84
C GLY A 37 12.51 -28.73 40.19
N THR A 38 11.43 -29.51 40.28
CA THR A 38 11.29 -30.77 39.54
C THR A 38 11.32 -30.53 38.03
N PRO A 39 12.11 -31.29 37.24
CA PRO A 39 12.15 -31.16 35.79
C PRO A 39 10.85 -31.66 35.12
N ALA A 40 10.49 -31.01 34.03
CA ALA A 40 9.39 -31.35 33.14
C ALA A 40 9.82 -31.12 31.68
N TYR A 41 9.24 -31.88 30.75
CA TYR A 41 9.71 -31.93 29.36
C TYR A 41 8.67 -31.41 28.38
N LEU A 42 9.12 -30.64 27.38
CA LEU A 42 8.30 -29.96 26.37
C LEU A 42 8.78 -30.29 24.94
N THR A 43 7.85 -30.68 24.09
CA THR A 43 8.00 -30.76 22.63
C THR A 43 7.25 -29.60 21.98
N ILE A 44 7.87 -28.98 20.98
CA ILE A 44 7.33 -27.87 20.21
C ILE A 44 7.19 -28.34 18.76
N SER A 45 6.01 -28.15 18.20
CA SER A 45 5.74 -28.30 16.77
C SER A 45 5.16 -27.01 16.20
N PHE A 46 5.46 -26.73 14.94
CA PHE A 46 4.88 -25.62 14.20
C PHE A 46 4.67 -26.02 12.75
N SER A 47 3.78 -25.34 12.02
CA SER A 47 3.62 -25.49 10.58
C SER A 47 3.91 -24.18 9.86
N THR A 48 4.53 -24.24 8.68
CA THR A 48 4.74 -23.04 7.84
C THR A 48 3.65 -22.82 6.77
N ASN A 49 2.88 -23.86 6.41
CA ASN A 49 1.81 -23.84 5.38
C ASN A 49 0.54 -24.65 5.79
N GLY A 50 0.17 -24.68 7.07
CA GLY A 50 -0.82 -25.64 7.61
C GLY A 50 -2.27 -25.15 7.75
N GLY A 51 -3.04 -25.12 6.66
CA GLY A 51 -4.48 -24.80 6.69
C GLY A 51 -5.24 -25.31 5.45
N SER A 52 -6.55 -25.54 5.55
CA SER A 52 -7.45 -25.84 4.41
C SER A 52 -8.92 -26.02 4.85
N SER A 53 -9.89 -25.23 4.33
CA SER A 53 -11.32 -25.62 4.37
C SER A 53 -12.30 -24.84 3.45
N SER A 54 -12.89 -25.57 2.49
CA SER A 54 -14.29 -25.44 2.00
C SER A 54 -14.83 -24.09 1.44
N ARG A 55 -15.05 -24.10 0.12
CA ARG A 55 -15.63 -23.08 -0.79
C ARG A 55 -17.09 -22.63 -0.49
N ALA A 56 -17.45 -21.43 -0.94
CA ALA A 56 -18.83 -20.95 -1.19
C ALA A 56 -19.13 -20.81 -2.72
N ASP A 57 -20.10 -19.96 -3.13
CA ASP A 57 -20.81 -20.06 -4.43
C ASP A 57 -21.03 -18.70 -5.16
N ASP A 58 -20.33 -18.52 -6.29
CA ASP A 58 -20.58 -17.68 -7.49
C ASP A 58 -21.08 -16.20 -7.37
N THR A 59 -20.17 -15.20 -7.32
CA THR A 59 -19.79 -14.25 -8.44
C THR A 59 -18.88 -13.05 -8.02
N ASN A 60 -17.74 -12.83 -8.71
CA ASN A 60 -16.78 -11.66 -8.73
C ASN A 60 -15.72 -11.56 -7.59
N ILE A 61 -14.67 -10.70 -7.64
CA ILE A 61 -13.37 -10.87 -8.37
C ILE A 61 -12.05 -10.58 -7.57
N GLY A 62 -12.03 -9.89 -6.42
CA GLY A 62 -10.91 -9.81 -5.44
C GLY A 62 -10.99 -8.64 -4.41
N ASP A 63 -11.35 -8.77 -3.11
CA ASP A 63 -11.46 -9.98 -2.25
C ASP A 63 -12.47 -9.89 -1.02
N THR A 64 -13.43 -10.82 -0.79
CA THR A 64 -14.31 -10.85 0.45
C THR A 64 -14.87 -12.17 1.07
N ASP A 65 -14.80 -13.41 0.51
CA ASP A 65 -15.35 -14.52 1.36
C ASP A 65 -14.42 -14.63 2.58
N GLY A 66 -14.94 -15.21 3.67
CA GLY A 66 -14.17 -15.27 4.90
C GLY A 66 -14.37 -13.98 5.66
N ASN A 67 -13.30 -13.18 5.82
CA ASN A 67 -13.26 -12.02 6.73
C ASN A 67 -11.87 -11.34 6.70
N GLN A 68 -11.60 -10.45 7.65
CA GLN A 68 -10.33 -9.74 7.79
C GLN A 68 -9.14 -10.63 8.23
N GLU A 69 -9.34 -11.90 8.61
CA GLU A 69 -8.24 -12.87 8.81
C GLU A 69 -7.99 -13.79 7.62
N ASN A 70 -8.84 -13.79 6.59
CA ASN A 70 -8.72 -14.77 5.50
C ASN A 70 -9.40 -14.36 4.19
N SER A 71 -8.73 -14.64 3.07
CA SER A 71 -9.07 -14.20 1.71
C SER A 71 -9.53 -15.26 0.75
N GLY A 72 -9.46 -16.52 1.17
CA GLY A 72 -9.74 -17.59 0.25
C GLY A 72 -8.55 -18.22 -0.40
N HIS A 73 -7.90 -17.44 -1.24
CA HIS A 73 -6.90 -17.99 -2.12
C HIS A 73 -5.59 -18.21 -1.40
N THR A 74 -4.84 -19.15 -1.97
CA THR A 74 -3.84 -19.89 -1.23
C THR A 74 -2.64 -20.09 -2.11
N SER A 75 -1.44 -19.95 -1.54
CA SER A 75 -0.25 -20.46 -2.19
C SER A 75 0.63 -21.16 -1.16
N ASP A 76 1.33 -22.21 -1.57
CA ASP A 76 2.49 -22.70 -0.84
C ASP A 76 3.65 -21.68 -0.88
N GLY A 77 3.58 -20.72 -1.82
CA GLY A 77 4.63 -19.78 -2.16
C GLY A 77 5.71 -20.42 -3.02
N VAL A 78 6.84 -19.73 -3.15
CA VAL A 78 8.08 -20.32 -3.68
C VAL A 78 8.96 -20.84 -2.54
N GLU A 79 9.83 -21.81 -2.84
CA GLU A 79 10.60 -22.61 -1.87
C GLU A 79 11.29 -21.77 -0.75
N GLY A 80 11.83 -20.59 -1.07
CA GLY A 80 12.48 -19.70 -0.11
C GLY A 80 11.54 -18.96 0.86
N GLU A 81 10.24 -18.84 0.53
CA GLU A 81 9.26 -18.16 1.38
C GLU A 81 8.76 -19.06 2.52
N SER A 82 8.89 -20.38 2.41
CA SER A 82 8.51 -21.38 3.43
C SER A 82 9.71 -22.06 4.10
N LYS A 83 10.93 -21.78 3.64
CA LYS A 83 12.19 -22.42 4.06
C LYS A 83 12.53 -22.18 5.54
N VAL A 84 12.68 -23.25 6.30
CA VAL A 84 13.17 -23.21 7.69
C VAL A 84 14.70 -23.40 7.71
N GLY A 85 15.45 -22.36 8.07
CA GLY A 85 16.90 -22.42 8.26
C GLY A 85 17.34 -22.39 9.73
N LYS A 86 16.66 -21.58 10.56
CA LYS A 86 16.87 -21.51 12.01
C LYS A 86 15.56 -21.35 12.76
N VAL A 87 15.55 -21.76 14.02
CA VAL A 87 14.39 -21.64 14.92
C VAL A 87 14.87 -21.14 16.28
N LEU A 88 14.50 -19.91 16.65
CA LEU A 88 14.62 -19.44 18.03
C LEU A 88 13.38 -19.89 18.81
N VAL A 89 13.61 -20.64 19.87
CA VAL A 89 12.60 -20.99 20.87
C VAL A 89 12.81 -20.13 22.11
N VAL A 90 11.72 -19.58 22.66
CA VAL A 90 11.69 -18.87 23.95
C VAL A 90 10.51 -19.39 24.78
N VAL A 91 10.81 -20.10 25.86
CA VAL A 91 9.86 -20.66 26.83
C VAL A 91 9.92 -19.80 28.09
N SER A 92 9.08 -18.78 28.14
CA SER A 92 9.08 -17.73 29.18
C SER A 92 8.17 -18.11 30.35
N PRO A 93 8.61 -18.03 31.61
CA PRO A 93 7.78 -18.38 32.76
C PRO A 93 6.74 -17.27 33.04
N VAL A 94 5.49 -17.65 33.30
CA VAL A 94 4.39 -16.71 33.60
C VAL A 94 4.48 -16.17 35.05
N SER A 95 5.45 -16.63 35.85
CA SER A 95 5.72 -16.10 37.19
C SER A 95 7.17 -16.31 37.63
N ASP A 96 7.64 -15.44 38.53
CA ASP A 96 8.99 -15.38 39.15
C ASP A 96 9.53 -16.71 39.73
N ALA A 97 8.68 -17.74 39.85
CA ALA A 97 9.01 -19.03 40.45
C ALA A 97 9.55 -20.08 39.46
N GLY A 98 9.38 -19.87 38.14
CA GLY A 98 9.85 -20.79 37.10
C GLY A 98 11.18 -20.37 36.49
N SER A 99 12.05 -21.33 36.16
CA SER A 99 13.20 -21.06 35.29
C SER A 99 12.76 -21.14 33.83
N GLY A 100 12.92 -20.05 33.07
CA GLY A 100 12.71 -20.03 31.62
C GLY A 100 13.82 -20.74 30.85
N PHE A 101 13.58 -20.96 29.56
CA PHE A 101 14.56 -21.47 28.60
C PHE A 101 14.48 -20.71 27.27
N ALA A 102 15.61 -20.40 26.64
CA ALA A 102 15.63 -19.97 25.24
C ALA A 102 16.85 -20.54 24.51
N LYS A 103 16.67 -20.91 23.23
CA LYS A 103 17.75 -21.48 22.40
C LYS A 103 17.50 -21.24 20.92
N LEU A 104 18.57 -20.93 20.19
CA LEU A 104 18.60 -20.83 18.73
C LEU A 104 19.05 -22.18 18.14
N TYR A 105 18.12 -22.88 17.51
CA TYR A 105 18.34 -24.16 16.83
C TYR A 105 18.56 -23.94 15.33
N ASN A 106 19.24 -24.90 14.69
CA ASN A 106 19.24 -25.04 13.22
C ASN A 106 18.12 -26.00 12.79
N SER A 107 17.72 -25.93 11.52
CA SER A 107 16.98 -27.04 10.91
C SER A 107 17.88 -28.26 10.64
N LEU A 108 17.24 -29.42 10.45
CA LEU A 108 17.84 -30.72 10.14
C LEU A 108 17.17 -31.26 8.86
N ASP A 109 17.96 -31.91 8.00
CA ASP A 109 17.47 -32.46 6.73
C ASP A 109 16.51 -33.66 6.90
N GLU A 110 16.62 -34.39 8.01
CA GLU A 110 15.82 -35.58 8.35
C GLU A 110 15.73 -35.80 9.89
N GLU A 111 14.83 -36.68 10.33
CA GLU A 111 14.75 -37.13 11.73
C GLU A 111 16.04 -37.87 12.14
N PRO A 112 16.76 -37.47 13.20
CA PRO A 112 18.03 -38.09 13.55
C PRO A 112 17.85 -39.50 14.16
N GLU A 113 18.66 -40.47 13.70
CA GLU A 113 18.70 -41.84 14.27
C GLU A 113 19.23 -41.89 15.73
N ASP A 114 19.70 -40.78 16.30
CA ASP A 114 20.26 -40.69 17.65
C ASP A 114 19.55 -39.66 18.54
N ASN A 115 19.58 -39.92 19.85
CA ASN A 115 18.97 -39.07 20.87
C ASN A 115 19.93 -38.02 21.46
N THR A 116 20.85 -37.49 20.64
CA THR A 116 21.84 -36.48 21.02
C THR A 116 21.93 -35.30 20.05
N THR A 117 21.39 -35.45 18.84
CA THR A 117 21.30 -34.40 17.83
C THR A 117 20.14 -33.44 18.16
N GLU A 118 20.47 -32.17 18.41
CA GLU A 118 19.50 -31.10 18.64
C GLU A 118 19.20 -30.32 17.35
N GLY A 119 17.93 -29.99 17.11
CA GLY A 119 17.48 -29.21 15.96
C GLY A 119 15.99 -29.41 15.69
N PHE A 120 15.48 -28.81 14.61
CA PHE A 120 14.12 -29.02 14.11
C PHE A 120 14.14 -29.75 12.76
N TYR A 121 13.38 -30.84 12.62
CA TYR A 121 13.24 -31.60 11.36
C TYR A 121 11.80 -31.51 10.84
N GLU A 122 11.60 -31.74 9.54
CA GLU A 122 10.29 -31.78 8.89
C GLU A 122 9.60 -33.13 9.18
N GLU A 123 8.70 -33.19 10.16
CA GLU A 123 7.97 -34.42 10.55
C GLU A 123 6.92 -34.79 9.49
N ASN A 124 6.28 -33.80 8.86
CA ASN A 124 5.29 -34.02 7.82
C ASN A 124 5.46 -33.04 6.65
N PRO A 125 5.90 -33.52 5.46
CA PRO A 125 6.12 -32.66 4.30
C PRO A 125 4.84 -32.22 3.59
N THR A 126 3.68 -32.83 3.90
CA THR A 126 2.38 -32.44 3.32
C THR A 126 1.72 -31.29 4.10
N THR A 127 1.97 -31.18 5.40
CA THR A 127 1.47 -30.07 6.24
C THR A 127 2.57 -29.09 6.63
N LYS A 128 3.78 -29.25 6.08
CA LYS A 128 5.01 -28.53 6.45
C LYS A 128 5.18 -28.35 7.96
N THR A 129 4.92 -29.44 8.70
CA THR A 129 5.03 -29.48 10.15
C THR A 129 6.46 -29.83 10.55
N TYR A 130 7.09 -28.99 11.37
CA TYR A 130 8.42 -29.19 11.93
C TYR A 130 8.34 -29.45 13.43
N LYS A 131 9.34 -30.17 13.96
CA LYS A 131 9.36 -30.62 15.36
C LYS A 131 10.77 -30.66 15.94
N ASN A 132 10.93 -30.35 17.22
CA ASN A 132 12.22 -30.47 17.88
C ASN A 132 12.63 -31.93 18.07
N ALA A 133 13.85 -32.28 17.64
CA ALA A 133 14.37 -33.64 17.68
C ALA A 133 14.53 -34.20 19.11
N GLN A 134 14.74 -33.35 20.12
CA GLN A 134 14.86 -33.74 21.53
C GLN A 134 13.96 -32.83 22.41
N PRO A 135 13.15 -33.40 23.33
CA PRO A 135 12.34 -32.62 24.26
C PRO A 135 13.16 -31.65 25.11
N ILE A 136 12.63 -30.44 25.29
CA ILE A 136 13.25 -29.36 26.06
C ILE A 136 12.99 -29.62 27.56
N GLU A 137 14.05 -29.65 28.37
CA GLU A 137 13.95 -29.75 29.83
C GLU A 137 13.81 -28.35 30.46
N VAL A 138 12.72 -28.15 31.20
CA VAL A 138 12.47 -26.97 32.05
C VAL A 138 11.93 -27.43 33.42
N THR A 139 11.47 -26.52 34.27
CA THR A 139 10.85 -26.87 35.56
C THR A 139 9.33 -26.95 35.47
N THR A 140 8.67 -27.58 36.45
CA THR A 140 7.20 -27.52 36.55
C THR A 140 6.70 -26.10 36.81
N GLY A 141 5.69 -25.64 36.04
CA GLY A 141 5.19 -24.27 36.09
C GLY A 141 4.26 -23.91 34.94
N GLU A 142 3.79 -22.67 34.91
CA GLU A 142 3.05 -22.08 33.80
C GLU A 142 4.02 -21.27 32.91
N TYR A 143 3.97 -21.48 31.60
CA TYR A 143 4.90 -20.90 30.63
C TYR A 143 4.17 -20.36 29.38
N ASN A 144 4.71 -19.33 28.75
CA ASN A 144 4.33 -18.92 27.40
C ASN A 144 5.43 -19.31 26.41
N VAL A 145 5.04 -19.93 25.30
CA VAL A 145 5.95 -20.40 24.24
C VAL A 145 5.91 -19.45 23.06
N LEU A 146 7.09 -18.98 22.66
CA LEU A 146 7.33 -18.15 21.49
C LEU A 146 8.35 -18.85 20.58
N VAL A 147 8.02 -18.93 19.29
CA VAL A 147 8.85 -19.46 18.21
C VAL A 147 9.08 -18.35 17.21
N VAL A 148 10.33 -18.11 16.85
CA VAL A 148 10.71 -17.25 15.72
C VAL A 148 11.55 -18.07 14.76
N ILE A 149 11.02 -18.32 13.57
CA ILE A 149 11.70 -18.99 12.47
C ILE A 149 12.52 -17.93 11.72
N ASN A 150 13.73 -18.28 11.29
CA ASN A 150 14.70 -17.40 10.62
C ASN A 150 14.80 -16.01 11.27
N PRO A 151 15.03 -15.93 12.59
CA PRO A 151 15.07 -14.66 13.31
C PRO A 151 16.15 -13.75 12.73
N VAL A 152 15.80 -12.48 12.52
CA VAL A 152 16.77 -11.43 12.22
C VAL A 152 17.74 -11.25 13.40
N ALA A 153 19.00 -10.95 13.10
CA ALA A 153 20.07 -11.08 14.08
C ALA A 153 19.95 -10.11 15.28
N THR A 154 19.30 -8.95 15.07
CA THR A 154 18.95 -7.95 16.09
C THR A 154 18.09 -8.51 17.24
N ILE A 155 17.44 -9.67 17.07
CA ILE A 155 16.69 -10.34 18.15
C ILE A 155 17.62 -11.00 19.18
N TYR A 156 18.81 -11.45 18.78
CA TYR A 156 19.63 -12.37 19.59
C TYR A 156 21.13 -12.02 19.69
N GLU A 157 21.65 -11.07 18.91
CA GLU A 157 23.09 -10.74 18.92
C GLU A 157 23.58 -10.19 20.27
N ASP A 158 22.78 -9.39 21.00
CA ASP A 158 23.11 -8.95 22.36
C ASP A 158 23.38 -10.11 23.34
N TYR A 159 22.70 -11.25 23.15
CA TYR A 159 22.90 -12.45 23.98
C TYR A 159 24.18 -13.19 23.57
N LEU A 160 24.53 -13.21 22.27
CA LEU A 160 25.80 -13.72 21.78
C LEU A 160 26.99 -12.91 22.29
N GLU A 161 26.92 -11.58 22.24
CA GLU A 161 28.03 -10.69 22.66
C GLU A 161 28.24 -10.65 24.18
N THR A 162 27.17 -10.78 24.98
CA THR A 162 27.27 -10.81 26.45
C THR A 162 27.86 -12.11 27.01
N GLY A 163 28.16 -13.10 26.16
CA GLY A 163 28.72 -14.39 26.55
C GLY A 163 27.69 -15.44 26.96
N ASN A 164 26.40 -15.15 26.81
CA ASN A 164 25.29 -16.08 27.02
C ASN A 164 24.92 -16.73 25.67
N ASN A 165 25.78 -17.62 25.17
CA ASN A 165 25.65 -18.21 23.83
C ASN A 165 24.27 -18.89 23.63
N ILE A 166 23.35 -18.20 22.94
CA ILE A 166 21.99 -18.67 22.73
C ILE A 166 21.91 -19.93 21.84
N ASN A 167 22.99 -20.29 21.13
CA ASN A 167 23.08 -21.57 20.43
C ASN A 167 23.32 -22.75 21.38
N ASP A 168 23.91 -22.52 22.57
CA ASP A 168 24.07 -23.56 23.60
C ASP A 168 22.77 -23.68 24.44
N GLY A 169 22.11 -22.54 24.66
CA GLY A 169 20.86 -22.38 25.41
C GLY A 169 21.03 -21.51 26.66
N ILE A 170 20.02 -20.69 26.98
CA ILE A 170 20.04 -19.75 28.11
C ILE A 170 18.83 -19.94 29.02
N THR A 171 19.01 -19.70 30.32
CA THR A 171 17.95 -19.75 31.35
C THR A 171 17.83 -18.47 32.17
N THR A 172 18.67 -17.46 31.88
CA THR A 172 18.68 -16.14 32.52
C THR A 172 18.37 -15.09 31.46
N GLY A 173 17.51 -14.12 31.80
CA GLY A 173 17.08 -13.08 30.85
C GLY A 173 16.00 -13.52 29.85
N VAL A 174 15.52 -14.77 29.91
CA VAL A 174 14.52 -15.34 28.99
C VAL A 174 13.22 -14.52 28.94
N GLU A 175 12.73 -14.05 30.08
CA GLU A 175 11.56 -13.16 30.15
C GLU A 175 11.83 -11.81 29.45
N SER A 176 13.04 -11.27 29.59
CA SER A 176 13.45 -10.04 28.90
C SER A 176 13.57 -10.24 27.40
N LEU A 177 14.04 -11.41 26.94
CA LEU A 177 14.07 -11.78 25.52
C LEU A 177 12.65 -11.90 24.97
N TYR A 178 11.78 -12.66 25.65
CA TYR A 178 10.36 -12.80 25.30
C TYR A 178 9.71 -11.43 25.16
N ASN A 179 9.78 -10.59 26.20
CA ASN A 179 9.22 -9.24 26.19
C ASN A 179 9.83 -8.36 25.08
N SER A 180 11.14 -8.45 24.81
CA SER A 180 11.81 -7.67 23.75
C SER A 180 11.43 -8.09 22.32
N ILE A 181 11.02 -9.35 22.11
CA ILE A 181 10.46 -9.79 20.82
C ILE A 181 8.98 -9.39 20.76
N VAL A 182 8.23 -9.63 21.83
CA VAL A 182 6.80 -9.32 21.95
C VAL A 182 6.55 -7.85 21.70
N THR A 183 7.26 -6.92 22.34
CA THR A 183 7.08 -5.47 22.11
C THR A 183 8.09 -4.89 21.11
N GLY A 184 8.78 -5.74 20.35
CA GLY A 184 9.89 -5.34 19.50
C GLY A 184 9.48 -5.01 18.07
N GLN A 185 10.21 -4.06 17.47
CA GLN A 185 10.08 -3.68 16.07
C GLN A 185 11.38 -3.91 15.33
N TYR A 186 11.25 -4.30 14.06
CA TYR A 186 12.33 -4.28 13.09
C TYR A 186 12.32 -2.98 12.29
N ASP A 187 13.51 -2.47 12.02
CA ASP A 187 13.81 -1.34 11.15
C ASP A 187 15.06 -1.75 10.34
N TYR A 188 15.11 -1.43 9.04
CA TYR A 188 16.35 -1.67 8.30
C TYR A 188 17.34 -0.53 8.55
N THR A 189 18.63 -0.86 8.55
CA THR A 189 19.67 0.16 8.44
C THR A 189 20.86 -0.46 7.71
N PRO A 190 21.28 0.08 6.56
CA PRO A 190 22.46 -0.43 5.87
C PRO A 190 23.73 -0.21 6.69
N ALA A 191 24.66 -1.16 6.60
CA ALA A 191 25.96 -1.03 7.24
C ALA A 191 26.73 0.18 6.68
N THR A 192 27.41 0.93 7.56
CA THR A 192 28.07 2.19 7.19
C THR A 192 29.06 2.01 6.03
N GLY A 193 28.88 2.75 4.94
CA GLY A 193 29.62 2.62 3.69
C GLY A 193 29.05 1.60 2.70
N GLN A 194 27.82 1.11 2.89
CA GLN A 194 27.07 0.25 1.97
C GLN A 194 25.72 0.86 1.52
N GLU A 195 25.44 2.11 1.89
CA GLU A 195 24.16 2.79 1.68
C GLU A 195 23.79 2.92 0.19
N THR A 196 24.78 2.99 -0.70
CA THR A 196 24.57 3.01 -2.17
C THR A 196 24.53 1.62 -2.81
N THR A 197 24.82 0.57 -2.04
CA THR A 197 24.85 -0.83 -2.52
C THR A 197 23.59 -1.59 -2.08
N TYR A 198 23.12 -1.30 -0.85
CA TYR A 198 21.90 -1.82 -0.26
C TYR A 198 21.13 -0.62 0.32
N PRO A 199 20.46 0.19 -0.53
CA PRO A 199 19.77 1.39 -0.08
C PRO A 199 18.59 1.08 0.85
N ASP A 200 18.28 2.01 1.74
CA ASP A 200 17.09 1.93 2.60
C ASP A 200 15.84 2.19 1.76
N ASN A 201 15.26 1.12 1.19
CA ASN A 201 14.08 1.21 0.33
C ASN A 201 13.22 -0.06 0.39
N TYR A 202 12.03 0.02 -0.20
CA TYR A 202 11.03 -1.04 -0.16
C TYR A 202 11.47 -2.37 -0.79
N ILE A 203 12.38 -2.34 -1.78
CA ILE A 203 12.98 -3.55 -2.37
C ILE A 203 13.75 -4.35 -1.30
N ASN A 204 14.44 -3.63 -0.41
CA ASN A 204 15.24 -4.25 0.63
C ASN A 204 14.42 -4.78 1.81
N SER A 205 13.10 -4.50 1.93
CA SER A 205 12.28 -5.05 3.03
C SER A 205 12.38 -6.59 3.16
N ALA A 206 12.40 -7.32 2.03
CA ALA A 206 12.66 -8.76 2.02
C ALA A 206 14.13 -9.14 2.26
N ASN A 207 15.09 -8.31 1.82
CA ASN A 207 16.52 -8.52 2.05
C ASN A 207 16.83 -8.47 3.56
N SER A 208 16.18 -7.55 4.23
CA SER A 208 16.24 -7.28 5.67
C SER A 208 15.61 -8.39 6.51
N ILE A 209 14.50 -8.99 6.05
CA ILE A 209 13.77 -10.06 6.76
C ILE A 209 13.71 -11.37 5.92
N GLY A 210 14.87 -11.80 5.41
CA GLY A 210 15.09 -13.21 5.05
C GLY A 210 15.76 -13.54 3.72
N MET A 211 15.88 -12.60 2.78
CA MET A 211 16.64 -12.85 1.52
C MET A 211 18.14 -12.56 1.64
N GLY A 212 18.54 -11.86 2.72
CA GLY A 212 19.88 -11.33 2.88
C GLY A 212 20.18 -10.21 1.88
N LEU A 213 21.34 -9.58 2.02
CA LEU A 213 21.70 -8.37 1.27
C LEU A 213 21.79 -8.57 -0.27
N ALA A 214 21.78 -9.81 -0.78
CA ALA A 214 22.14 -10.11 -2.17
C ALA A 214 21.00 -10.03 -3.19
N PHE A 215 19.75 -9.85 -2.77
CA PHE A 215 18.58 -9.93 -3.67
C PHE A 215 18.21 -8.55 -4.24
N GLY A 216 18.78 -8.22 -5.41
CA GLY A 216 18.59 -6.93 -6.08
C GLY A 216 17.27 -6.74 -6.83
N GLY A 217 16.14 -7.22 -6.29
CA GLY A 217 14.77 -6.97 -6.80
C GLY A 217 14.44 -7.44 -8.23
N THR A 218 15.38 -8.08 -8.91
CA THR A 218 15.34 -8.41 -10.36
C THR A 218 15.66 -9.88 -10.64
N SER A 219 15.80 -10.69 -9.58
CA SER A 219 16.02 -12.13 -9.64
C SER A 219 14.72 -12.85 -9.28
N SER A 220 14.32 -13.86 -10.05
CA SER A 220 13.25 -14.78 -9.64
C SER A 220 13.75 -15.93 -8.76
N SER A 221 15.06 -16.03 -8.52
CA SER A 221 15.66 -17.13 -7.75
C SER A 221 15.61 -16.86 -6.25
N THR A 222 14.47 -17.15 -5.62
CA THR A 222 14.25 -17.07 -4.17
C THR A 222 14.86 -18.25 -3.39
N ALA A 223 15.46 -19.24 -4.04
CA ALA A 223 15.88 -20.52 -3.43
C ALA A 223 16.81 -20.41 -2.19
N ASP A 224 17.57 -19.31 -2.04
CA ASP A 224 18.42 -19.05 -0.88
C ASP A 224 17.74 -18.25 0.24
N ALA A 225 16.55 -17.69 0.01
CA ALA A 225 15.78 -16.96 1.02
C ALA A 225 15.26 -17.87 2.13
N ALA A 226 15.07 -17.27 3.30
CA ALA A 226 14.51 -17.89 4.49
C ALA A 226 13.81 -16.79 5.31
N PHE A 227 12.53 -16.53 5.01
CA PHE A 227 11.76 -15.43 5.62
C PHE A 227 11.58 -15.60 7.12
N MET A 228 11.61 -14.49 7.89
CA MET A 228 11.24 -14.55 9.31
C MET A 228 9.76 -14.86 9.45
N MET A 229 9.44 -15.77 10.37
CA MET A 229 8.08 -16.07 10.79
C MET A 229 8.02 -16.07 12.32
N ALA A 230 6.89 -15.67 12.89
CA ALA A 230 6.69 -15.63 14.33
C ALA A 230 5.25 -16.03 14.71
N ASN A 231 5.02 -16.35 15.98
CA ASN A 231 3.70 -16.64 16.54
C ASN A 231 2.59 -15.69 16.04
N LYS A 232 1.51 -16.29 15.53
CA LYS A 232 0.21 -15.62 15.28
C LYS A 232 -0.56 -15.39 16.60
N GLU A 233 -0.46 -16.33 17.53
CA GLU A 233 -1.08 -16.26 18.87
C GLU A 233 -0.14 -16.62 20.03
N GLU A 234 -0.52 -16.21 21.25
CA GLU A 234 0.18 -16.57 22.49
C GLU A 234 -0.13 -18.03 22.84
N VAL A 235 0.92 -18.86 23.03
CA VAL A 235 0.78 -20.30 23.33
C VAL A 235 1.14 -20.58 24.80
N PRO A 236 0.16 -20.59 25.72
CA PRO A 236 0.38 -20.92 27.13
C PRO A 236 0.45 -22.44 27.36
N VAL A 237 1.36 -22.89 28.22
CA VAL A 237 1.62 -24.30 28.53
C VAL A 237 1.78 -24.51 30.04
N THR A 238 0.98 -25.41 30.60
CA THR A 238 1.12 -25.90 31.99
C THR A 238 2.02 -27.14 32.01
N LEU A 239 3.14 -27.09 32.72
CA LEU A 239 4.10 -28.18 32.85
C LEU A 239 4.09 -28.81 34.24
N THR A 240 4.01 -30.14 34.29
CA THR A 240 3.80 -30.94 35.49
C THR A 240 4.78 -32.10 35.59
N VAL A 241 4.81 -32.78 36.74
CA VAL A 241 5.67 -33.95 36.96
C VAL A 241 5.31 -35.18 36.10
N ASP A 242 4.14 -35.17 35.46
CA ASP A 242 3.71 -36.21 34.54
C ASP A 242 4.27 -36.00 33.10
N ASN A 243 4.84 -34.83 32.82
CA ASN A 243 5.48 -34.50 31.54
C ASN A 243 6.95 -34.97 31.56
N THR A 244 7.19 -36.20 31.12
CA THR A 244 8.47 -36.92 31.21
C THR A 244 9.18 -37.00 29.84
N PRO A 245 10.46 -37.42 29.73
CA PRO A 245 11.15 -37.51 28.43
C PRO A 245 10.45 -38.44 27.43
N ASP A 246 9.84 -39.53 27.92
CA ASP A 246 9.10 -40.50 27.11
C ASP A 246 7.64 -40.05 26.80
N ASN A 247 7.18 -38.96 27.43
CA ASN A 247 5.83 -38.39 27.30
C ASN A 247 5.86 -36.91 27.69
N PRO A 248 6.42 -36.01 26.84
CA PRO A 248 6.50 -34.58 27.13
C PRO A 248 5.10 -33.93 27.05
N ALA A 249 5.00 -32.65 27.44
CA ALA A 249 3.94 -31.79 26.94
C ALA A 249 4.18 -31.48 25.45
N GLU A 250 3.11 -31.21 24.70
CA GLU A 250 3.19 -30.75 23.32
C GLU A 250 2.66 -29.31 23.25
N ALA A 251 3.42 -28.43 22.59
CA ALA A 251 3.02 -27.08 22.24
C ALA A 251 3.03 -26.95 20.72
N GLU A 252 1.83 -26.87 20.14
CA GLU A 252 1.63 -26.55 18.73
C GLU A 252 1.60 -25.01 18.59
N VAL A 253 2.36 -24.47 17.64
CA VAL A 253 2.55 -23.03 17.48
C VAL A 253 2.30 -22.63 16.03
N ASP A 254 1.21 -21.90 15.80
CA ASP A 254 0.92 -21.26 14.52
C ASP A 254 1.85 -20.07 14.30
N VAL A 255 2.59 -20.11 13.19
CA VAL A 255 3.51 -19.04 12.78
C VAL A 255 3.08 -18.40 11.46
N GLU A 256 3.38 -17.12 11.30
CA GLU A 256 3.10 -16.38 10.07
C GLU A 256 4.30 -15.57 9.60
N ARG A 257 4.42 -15.36 8.29
CA ARG A 257 5.47 -14.52 7.69
C ARG A 257 5.31 -13.08 8.14
N VAL A 258 6.43 -12.43 8.46
CA VAL A 258 6.48 -11.02 8.89
C VAL A 258 6.36 -10.04 7.70
N LEU A 259 6.42 -10.56 6.48
CA LEU A 259 6.29 -9.84 5.21
C LEU A 259 4.93 -10.10 4.54
N SER A 260 4.52 -9.15 3.70
CA SER A 260 3.46 -9.31 2.70
C SER A 260 4.09 -9.25 1.29
N LYS A 261 3.36 -9.71 0.27
CA LYS A 261 3.79 -9.66 -1.14
C LYS A 261 2.75 -8.92 -1.99
N ILE A 262 3.19 -8.20 -3.01
CA ILE A 262 2.33 -7.54 -4.01
C ILE A 262 2.75 -8.05 -5.40
N THR A 263 1.78 -8.47 -6.22
CA THR A 263 2.01 -9.00 -7.57
C THR A 263 1.09 -8.36 -8.61
N PHE A 264 1.44 -8.45 -9.90
CA PHE A 264 0.64 -7.93 -11.02
C PHE A 264 0.31 -9.01 -12.05
N ARG A 265 -0.98 -9.17 -12.39
CA ARG A 265 -1.46 -9.95 -13.54
C ARG A 265 -1.51 -9.05 -14.77
N GLU A 266 -0.75 -9.39 -15.81
CA GLU A 266 -0.76 -8.66 -17.08
C GLU A 266 -1.96 -9.04 -17.96
N LYS A 267 -2.65 -8.02 -18.47
CA LYS A 267 -3.67 -8.16 -19.51
C LYS A 267 -2.95 -8.39 -20.85
N ALA A 268 -3.04 -9.58 -21.44
CA ALA A 268 -2.42 -9.81 -22.75
C ALA A 268 -3.17 -9.12 -23.90
N ALA A 269 -2.49 -9.07 -25.04
CA ALA A 269 -3.04 -8.61 -26.31
C ALA A 269 -4.25 -9.45 -26.76
N ASP A 270 -5.32 -8.78 -27.21
CA ASP A 270 -6.50 -9.39 -27.82
C ASP A 270 -6.97 -8.56 -29.01
N ASN A 271 -7.49 -9.19 -30.07
CA ASN A 271 -8.13 -8.55 -31.23
C ASN A 271 -7.42 -7.25 -31.73
N GLU A 272 -6.10 -7.35 -31.97
CA GLU A 272 -5.20 -6.27 -32.43
C GLU A 272 -4.84 -5.18 -31.38
N LEU A 273 -5.44 -5.21 -30.18
CA LEU A 273 -5.04 -4.40 -29.03
C LEU A 273 -3.75 -4.95 -28.39
N ALA A 274 -2.82 -4.08 -28.00
CA ALA A 274 -1.57 -4.46 -27.34
C ALA A 274 -1.77 -5.01 -25.91
N ALA A 275 -0.76 -5.70 -25.38
CA ALA A 275 -0.75 -6.12 -23.98
C ALA A 275 -0.65 -4.90 -23.04
N ASN A 276 -1.37 -4.96 -21.91
CA ASN A 276 -1.63 -3.89 -20.97
C ASN A 276 -2.19 -2.60 -21.60
N ALA A 277 -2.89 -2.71 -22.74
CA ALA A 277 -3.56 -1.57 -23.39
C ALA A 277 -5.09 -1.56 -23.19
N TYR A 278 -5.65 -0.35 -23.23
CA TYR A 278 -7.07 -0.05 -22.98
C TYR A 278 -7.55 1.01 -23.98
N GLU A 279 -8.84 0.97 -24.35
CA GLU A 279 -9.45 1.86 -25.34
C GLU A 279 -10.19 2.99 -24.61
N VAL A 280 -9.76 4.24 -24.85
CA VAL A 280 -10.19 5.43 -24.10
C VAL A 280 -10.85 6.44 -25.05
N PRO A 281 -12.13 6.80 -24.85
CA PRO A 281 -12.74 7.94 -25.53
C PRO A 281 -12.18 9.26 -24.98
N VAL A 282 -11.79 10.19 -25.87
CA VAL A 282 -11.18 11.47 -25.49
C VAL A 282 -11.91 12.62 -26.18
N LEU A 283 -12.21 13.71 -25.45
CA LEU A 283 -12.73 14.95 -26.01
C LEU A 283 -11.58 15.83 -26.50
N ILE A 284 -11.32 15.79 -27.81
CA ILE A 284 -10.20 16.47 -28.46
C ILE A 284 -10.52 17.90 -28.91
N SER A 285 -11.77 18.35 -28.73
CA SER A 285 -12.15 19.75 -28.74
C SER A 285 -13.49 19.96 -28.03
N ALA A 286 -13.65 21.12 -27.39
CA ALA A 286 -14.96 21.68 -27.06
C ALA A 286 -14.91 23.20 -27.23
N PRO A 287 -15.82 23.83 -28.00
CA PRO A 287 -15.85 25.28 -28.14
C PRO A 287 -16.44 25.91 -26.88
N ALA A 288 -15.90 27.07 -26.48
CA ALA A 288 -16.48 27.86 -25.40
C ALA A 288 -17.90 28.36 -25.80
N ILE A 289 -18.83 28.39 -24.85
CA ILE A 289 -20.20 28.87 -25.08
C ILE A 289 -20.16 30.39 -25.33
N VAL A 290 -20.45 30.80 -26.56
CA VAL A 290 -20.45 32.21 -26.96
C VAL A 290 -21.86 32.70 -27.30
N VAL A 291 -22.28 33.80 -26.69
CA VAL A 291 -23.54 34.51 -26.98
C VAL A 291 -23.29 35.85 -27.67
N ASP A 292 -24.28 36.35 -28.41
CA ASP A 292 -24.35 37.77 -28.80
C ASP A 292 -24.93 38.57 -27.63
N GLY A 293 -24.23 39.62 -27.18
CA GLY A 293 -24.67 40.47 -26.08
C GLY A 293 -24.63 41.96 -26.45
N ALA A 294 -25.71 42.67 -26.16
CA ALA A 294 -25.82 44.12 -26.37
C ALA A 294 -25.31 44.87 -25.13
N ILE A 295 -24.20 45.60 -25.27
CA ILE A 295 -23.64 46.44 -24.20
C ILE A 295 -23.94 47.90 -24.53
N GLN A 296 -24.41 48.67 -23.55
CA GLN A 296 -24.70 50.10 -23.75
C GLN A 296 -23.40 50.90 -23.94
N ASP A 297 -23.36 51.75 -24.96
CA ASP A 297 -22.22 52.64 -25.21
C ASP A 297 -22.11 53.70 -24.08
N PRO A 298 -20.91 53.95 -23.52
CA PRO A 298 -20.72 54.96 -22.47
C PRO A 298 -21.22 56.36 -22.86
N ASP A 299 -21.82 57.06 -21.89
CA ASP A 299 -22.37 58.43 -22.03
C ASP A 299 -23.41 58.63 -23.16
N SER A 300 -24.04 57.56 -23.64
CA SER A 300 -25.07 57.63 -24.71
C SER A 300 -26.44 58.15 -24.21
N ASP A 301 -26.86 59.31 -24.73
CA ASP A 301 -28.22 59.86 -24.60
C ASP A 301 -28.77 60.30 -25.98
N PRO A 302 -29.78 59.63 -26.56
CA PRO A 302 -30.41 58.41 -26.06
C PRO A 302 -29.46 57.21 -26.05
N ALA A 303 -29.75 56.21 -25.22
CA ALA A 303 -28.94 55.00 -25.11
C ALA A 303 -28.73 54.32 -26.47
N THR A 304 -27.47 54.07 -26.81
CA THR A 304 -27.05 53.26 -27.96
C THR A 304 -26.34 52.01 -27.47
N TYR A 305 -26.34 50.95 -28.28
CA TYR A 305 -25.80 49.65 -27.90
C TYR A 305 -24.92 49.10 -29.01
N THR A 306 -23.72 48.67 -28.64
CA THR A 306 -22.83 47.87 -29.48
C THR A 306 -23.00 46.39 -29.12
N VAL A 307 -23.11 45.54 -30.13
CA VAL A 307 -23.21 44.07 -29.95
C VAL A 307 -21.81 43.47 -29.97
N TYR A 308 -21.50 42.67 -28.97
CA TYR A 308 -20.25 41.93 -28.82
C TYR A 308 -20.50 40.44 -28.69
N LYS A 309 -19.47 39.63 -28.96
CA LYS A 309 -19.43 38.24 -28.49
C LYS A 309 -19.04 38.23 -27.02
N LEU A 310 -19.74 37.42 -26.23
CA LEU A 310 -19.46 37.20 -24.81
C LEU A 310 -19.36 35.70 -24.57
N ASN A 311 -18.29 35.26 -23.90
CA ASN A 311 -18.12 33.88 -23.48
C ASN A 311 -18.85 33.68 -22.13
N LYS A 312 -19.63 32.61 -22.00
CA LYS A 312 -20.23 32.24 -20.72
C LYS A 312 -19.16 31.64 -19.81
N ALA A 313 -19.12 32.05 -18.56
CA ALA A 313 -18.15 31.62 -17.57
C ALA A 313 -18.80 31.50 -16.17
N LYS A 314 -18.03 31.08 -15.18
CA LYS A 314 -18.35 31.11 -13.75
C LYS A 314 -17.31 31.93 -13.01
N ASP A 315 -17.76 32.64 -11.98
CA ASP A 315 -16.88 33.29 -11.01
C ASP A 315 -16.35 32.29 -9.96
N ALA A 316 -15.46 32.73 -9.07
CA ALA A 316 -14.82 31.88 -8.06
C ALA A 316 -15.79 31.28 -7.01
N LEU A 317 -17.09 31.64 -7.05
CA LEU A 317 -18.16 31.06 -6.23
C LEU A 317 -19.20 30.32 -7.08
N GLY A 318 -18.86 29.99 -8.33
CA GLY A 318 -19.69 29.19 -9.25
C GLY A 318 -20.87 29.95 -9.88
N LYS A 319 -20.99 31.26 -9.65
CA LYS A 319 -22.06 32.10 -10.22
C LYS A 319 -21.84 32.28 -11.71
N ASP A 320 -22.88 32.07 -12.51
CA ASP A 320 -22.86 32.33 -13.95
C ASP A 320 -22.60 33.81 -14.25
N ILE A 321 -21.59 34.07 -15.08
CA ILE A 321 -21.19 35.39 -15.59
C ILE A 321 -20.90 35.29 -17.09
N TYR A 322 -20.78 36.45 -17.74
CA TYR A 322 -20.47 36.56 -19.16
C TYR A 322 -19.27 37.46 -19.33
N VAL A 323 -18.20 36.98 -19.95
CA VAL A 323 -16.94 37.70 -20.06
C VAL A 323 -16.67 38.11 -21.50
N ARG A 324 -16.09 39.30 -21.67
CA ARG A 324 -15.69 39.81 -22.97
C ARG A 324 -14.17 39.78 -23.09
N TYR A 325 -13.70 39.23 -24.20
CA TYR A 325 -12.32 39.32 -24.65
C TYR A 325 -12.16 40.32 -25.81
N THR A 326 -10.92 40.51 -26.26
CA THR A 326 -10.55 41.22 -27.49
C THR A 326 -9.12 40.82 -27.87
N GLU A 327 -8.83 40.71 -29.17
CA GLU A 327 -7.44 40.61 -29.65
C GLU A 327 -6.80 42.01 -29.68
N GLU A 328 -5.63 42.19 -29.05
CA GLU A 328 -4.77 43.36 -29.19
C GLU A 328 -3.32 42.95 -29.51
N ASN A 329 -2.80 43.35 -30.67
CA ASN A 329 -1.45 43.03 -31.15
C ASN A 329 -1.13 41.53 -31.31
N GLY A 330 -2.12 40.64 -31.26
CA GLY A 330 -1.97 39.19 -31.24
C GLY A 330 -2.12 38.54 -29.86
N GLU A 331 -2.34 39.34 -28.81
CA GLU A 331 -2.65 38.89 -27.44
C GLU A 331 -4.16 38.96 -27.20
N ASN A 332 -4.75 37.89 -26.65
CA ASN A 332 -6.13 37.90 -26.14
C ASN A 332 -6.17 38.63 -24.80
N LYS A 333 -7.07 39.61 -24.64
CA LYS A 333 -7.18 40.39 -23.40
C LYS A 333 -8.58 40.36 -22.83
N PHE A 334 -8.66 40.08 -21.53
CA PHE A 334 -9.87 40.27 -20.75
C PHE A 334 -10.27 41.75 -20.74
N VAL A 335 -11.52 42.05 -21.05
CA VAL A 335 -12.06 43.43 -21.09
C VAL A 335 -12.90 43.72 -19.85
N ALA A 336 -13.86 42.84 -19.55
CA ALA A 336 -14.73 42.91 -18.37
C ALA A 336 -15.61 41.65 -18.24
N ALA A 337 -16.10 41.41 -17.03
CA ALA A 337 -17.23 40.51 -16.77
C ALA A 337 -18.57 41.29 -16.72
N TYR A 338 -19.64 40.59 -17.05
CA TYR A 338 -21.00 41.11 -17.20
C TYR A 338 -22.03 40.10 -16.65
N LYS A 339 -23.22 40.60 -16.33
CA LYS A 339 -24.45 39.81 -16.16
C LYS A 339 -25.42 40.09 -17.31
N ASP A 340 -26.29 39.13 -17.60
CA ASP A 340 -27.57 39.42 -18.26
C ASP A 340 -28.38 40.39 -17.36
N SER A 341 -29.05 41.35 -18.00
CA SER A 341 -29.92 42.35 -17.36
C SER A 341 -31.40 41.95 -17.35
N GLY A 342 -31.76 40.81 -17.98
CA GLY A 342 -33.15 40.34 -18.13
C GLY A 342 -34.00 41.24 -19.04
N THR A 343 -33.35 41.96 -19.97
CA THR A 343 -33.98 42.92 -20.89
C THR A 343 -33.30 42.88 -22.26
N ASP A 344 -34.03 43.13 -23.33
CA ASP A 344 -33.57 42.90 -24.71
C ASP A 344 -33.49 44.17 -25.56
N TYR A 345 -32.51 44.20 -26.47
CA TYR A 345 -32.30 45.25 -27.46
C TYR A 345 -32.62 44.71 -28.86
N THR A 346 -33.44 45.42 -29.65
CA THR A 346 -33.67 45.11 -31.07
C THR A 346 -32.88 46.09 -31.95
N PRO A 347 -31.81 45.66 -32.65
CA PRO A 347 -31.08 46.53 -33.57
C PRO A 347 -31.98 47.10 -34.67
N THR A 348 -31.73 48.35 -35.07
CA THR A 348 -32.58 49.04 -36.07
C THR A 348 -32.53 48.32 -37.42
N GLY A 349 -33.63 47.65 -37.79
CA GLY A 349 -33.76 46.84 -39.01
C GLY A 349 -33.62 45.33 -38.79
N SER A 350 -33.34 44.88 -37.57
CA SER A 350 -33.41 43.47 -37.18
C SER A 350 -34.87 43.02 -36.96
N SER A 351 -35.11 41.70 -37.11
CA SER A 351 -36.33 41.03 -36.64
C SER A 351 -36.12 40.24 -35.34
N SER A 352 -34.89 40.15 -34.86
CA SER A 352 -34.49 39.45 -33.64
C SER A 352 -33.95 40.46 -32.62
N SER A 353 -34.32 40.29 -31.36
CA SER A 353 -33.68 40.98 -30.24
C SER A 353 -32.48 40.20 -29.71
N ILE A 354 -31.66 40.87 -28.90
CA ILE A 354 -30.39 40.44 -28.32
C ILE A 354 -30.38 40.91 -26.87
N ASP A 355 -30.04 40.04 -25.92
CA ASP A 355 -30.08 40.38 -24.49
C ASP A 355 -29.05 41.46 -24.12
N ILE A 356 -29.40 42.30 -23.16
CA ILE A 356 -28.59 43.44 -22.71
C ILE A 356 -27.72 43.03 -21.54
N TYR A 357 -26.41 43.29 -21.65
CA TYR A 357 -25.43 42.88 -20.64
C TYR A 357 -24.88 44.09 -19.86
N THR A 358 -24.90 43.99 -18.53
CA THR A 358 -24.43 45.03 -17.59
C THR A 358 -23.14 44.60 -16.93
N ALA A 359 -22.12 45.47 -16.92
CA ALA A 359 -20.81 45.16 -16.36
C ALA A 359 -20.85 44.88 -14.85
N LEU A 360 -19.94 44.02 -14.38
CA LEU A 360 -19.77 43.63 -12.99
C LEU A 360 -18.43 44.14 -12.43
N THR A 361 -18.39 44.38 -11.12
CA THR A 361 -17.15 44.75 -10.39
C THR A 361 -16.49 43.49 -9.82
N ALA A 362 -15.19 43.32 -10.04
CA ALA A 362 -14.44 42.22 -9.42
C ALA A 362 -14.21 42.51 -7.93
N VAL A 363 -14.41 41.50 -7.07
CA VAL A 363 -14.02 41.54 -5.65
C VAL A 363 -13.47 40.17 -5.23
N THR A 364 -12.53 40.13 -4.28
CA THR A 364 -11.97 38.87 -3.78
C THR A 364 -13.04 38.02 -3.10
N VAL A 365 -12.89 36.68 -3.10
CA VAL A 365 -13.80 35.76 -2.38
C VAL A 365 -14.02 36.18 -0.93
N ALA A 366 -12.96 36.59 -0.21
CA ALA A 366 -13.06 37.07 1.17
C ALA A 366 -13.79 38.42 1.31
N GLY A 367 -13.79 39.25 0.26
CA GLY A 367 -14.54 40.51 0.19
C GLY A 367 -15.98 40.37 -0.33
N TYR A 368 -16.40 39.18 -0.77
CA TYR A 368 -17.66 38.98 -1.50
C TYR A 368 -18.89 38.97 -0.57
N VAL A 369 -19.55 40.12 -0.44
CA VAL A 369 -20.70 40.32 0.46
C VAL A 369 -22.07 40.19 -0.25
N GLU A 370 -23.04 39.59 0.46
CA GLU A 370 -24.43 39.38 -0.01
C GLU A 370 -25.10 40.63 -0.62
N ALA A 371 -24.76 41.82 -0.14
CA ALA A 371 -25.39 43.07 -0.57
C ALA A 371 -24.99 43.52 -1.99
N ASP A 372 -23.80 43.11 -2.46
CA ASP A 372 -23.22 43.56 -3.73
C ASP A 372 -23.29 42.49 -4.83
N LYS A 373 -23.72 41.26 -4.50
CA LYS A 373 -23.87 40.09 -5.39
C LYS A 373 -24.50 40.38 -6.75
N ASP A 374 -25.48 41.28 -6.81
CA ASP A 374 -26.14 41.64 -8.06
C ASP A 374 -25.20 42.34 -9.04
N ASN A 375 -24.18 43.06 -8.58
CA ASN A 375 -23.31 43.92 -9.40
C ASN A 375 -21.81 43.59 -9.28
N SER A 376 -21.45 42.50 -8.58
CA SER A 376 -20.08 41.99 -8.48
C SER A 376 -19.91 40.56 -9.01
N TYR A 377 -18.66 40.14 -9.18
CA TYR A 377 -18.25 38.73 -9.34
C TYR A 377 -17.05 38.44 -8.45
N ALA A 378 -16.96 37.19 -7.98
CA ALA A 378 -15.90 36.73 -7.09
C ALA A 378 -14.66 36.31 -7.88
N VAL A 379 -13.47 36.73 -7.43
CA VAL A 379 -12.18 36.25 -7.93
C VAL A 379 -11.33 35.70 -6.79
N ILE A 380 -10.41 34.79 -7.12
CA ILE A 380 -9.40 34.29 -6.18
C ILE A 380 -8.35 35.40 -5.99
N ASP A 381 -7.96 35.56 -4.73
CA ASP A 381 -6.91 36.47 -4.24
C ASP A 381 -5.62 35.64 -4.18
N LYS A 382 -4.71 35.82 -5.14
CA LYS A 382 -3.62 34.86 -5.42
C LYS A 382 -2.34 35.17 -4.65
N ASP A 383 -2.09 36.45 -4.29
CA ASP A 383 -0.94 36.85 -3.48
C ASP A 383 -1.29 37.19 -2.02
N LEU A 384 -2.59 37.22 -1.69
CA LEU A 384 -3.16 37.48 -0.36
C LEU A 384 -2.95 38.93 0.14
N ASP A 385 -2.76 39.91 -0.75
CA ASP A 385 -2.71 41.34 -0.40
C ASP A 385 -4.10 41.99 -0.21
N GLY A 386 -5.15 41.40 -0.80
CA GLY A 386 -6.54 41.86 -0.71
C GLY A 386 -7.00 42.85 -1.80
N VAL A 387 -6.23 43.06 -2.88
CA VAL A 387 -6.49 44.06 -3.93
C VAL A 387 -6.50 43.44 -5.33
N VAL A 388 -7.70 43.31 -5.91
CA VAL A 388 -7.90 42.65 -7.21
C VAL A 388 -7.12 43.28 -8.38
N ASP A 389 -6.11 42.56 -8.88
CA ASP A 389 -5.28 42.94 -10.04
C ASP A 389 -5.92 42.54 -11.39
N ASP A 390 -5.28 42.86 -12.52
CA ASP A 390 -5.86 42.62 -13.85
C ASP A 390 -5.77 41.16 -14.34
N ASP A 391 -4.87 40.35 -13.77
CA ASP A 391 -4.75 38.92 -14.06
C ASP A 391 -5.78 38.12 -13.24
N GLU A 392 -6.00 38.50 -11.98
CA GLU A 392 -7.07 37.96 -11.11
C GLU A 392 -8.48 38.21 -11.67
N LYS A 393 -8.71 39.36 -12.32
CA LYS A 393 -9.96 39.62 -13.06
C LYS A 393 -10.24 38.58 -14.15
N ASN A 394 -9.20 37.98 -14.72
CA ASN A 394 -9.29 36.97 -15.77
C ASN A 394 -9.36 35.52 -15.22
N GLN A 395 -9.25 35.31 -13.91
CA GLN A 395 -9.40 33.99 -13.27
C GLN A 395 -10.89 33.59 -13.18
N VAL A 396 -11.48 33.31 -14.34
CA VAL A 396 -12.86 32.88 -14.53
C VAL A 396 -12.91 31.48 -15.16
N ASN A 397 -13.85 30.65 -14.71
CA ASN A 397 -13.99 29.29 -15.24
C ASN A 397 -14.93 29.29 -16.45
N LEU A 398 -14.39 29.20 -17.67
CA LEU A 398 -15.16 29.20 -18.92
C LEU A 398 -16.14 28.03 -18.98
N GLN A 399 -17.31 28.23 -19.59
CA GLN A 399 -18.28 27.17 -19.86
C GLN A 399 -18.20 26.74 -21.32
N PHE A 400 -18.19 25.44 -21.58
CA PHE A 400 -17.97 24.84 -22.90
C PHE A 400 -19.21 24.10 -23.41
N ASP A 401 -19.39 24.09 -24.74
CA ASP A 401 -20.49 23.40 -25.40
C ASP A 401 -20.12 21.94 -25.67
N THR A 402 -20.45 21.06 -24.72
CA THR A 402 -20.18 19.62 -24.80
C THR A 402 -21.02 18.91 -25.87
N ASP A 403 -22.15 19.48 -26.29
CA ASP A 403 -22.97 18.94 -27.39
C ASP A 403 -22.34 19.25 -28.77
N ALA A 404 -21.41 20.21 -28.82
CA ALA A 404 -20.63 20.61 -29.99
C ALA A 404 -19.16 20.12 -29.97
N ALA A 405 -18.80 19.28 -28.99
CA ALA A 405 -17.45 18.73 -28.84
C ALA A 405 -17.10 17.68 -29.91
N GLU A 406 -15.82 17.61 -30.31
CA GLU A 406 -15.30 16.50 -31.13
C GLU A 406 -14.62 15.45 -30.26
N SER A 407 -15.00 14.18 -30.44
CA SER A 407 -14.45 13.03 -29.72
C SER A 407 -13.58 12.16 -30.62
N ASP A 408 -12.47 11.65 -30.08
CA ASP A 408 -11.61 10.63 -30.71
C ASP A 408 -11.53 9.38 -29.82
N THR A 409 -10.85 8.32 -30.29
CA THR A 409 -10.64 7.07 -29.56
C THR A 409 -9.16 6.72 -29.53
N TRP A 410 -8.52 6.96 -28.38
CA TRP A 410 -7.11 6.72 -28.14
C TRP A 410 -6.90 5.43 -27.35
N TYR A 411 -5.64 5.03 -27.22
CA TYR A 411 -5.25 3.80 -26.53
C TYR A 411 -4.17 4.11 -25.51
N VAL A 412 -4.42 3.76 -24.25
CA VAL A 412 -3.46 3.93 -23.16
C VAL A 412 -2.87 2.57 -22.81
N LYS A 413 -1.54 2.51 -22.69
CA LYS A 413 -0.80 1.27 -22.44
C LYS A 413 0.08 1.43 -21.20
N LEU A 414 -0.14 0.60 -20.19
CA LEU A 414 0.67 0.61 -18.96
C LEU A 414 2.08 0.06 -19.27
N GLU A 415 3.12 0.84 -18.97
CA GLU A 415 4.52 0.44 -19.19
C GLU A 415 5.34 0.38 -17.88
N GLY A 416 4.84 0.99 -16.80
CA GLY A 416 5.48 0.98 -15.48
C GLY A 416 4.53 1.22 -14.32
N TYR A 417 5.09 1.20 -13.11
CA TYR A 417 4.39 1.43 -11.84
C TYR A 417 5.31 2.04 -10.77
N ALA A 418 4.74 2.68 -9.77
CA ALA A 418 5.35 2.97 -8.47
C ALA A 418 4.36 2.56 -7.37
N LEU A 419 4.82 1.81 -6.37
CA LEU A 419 4.06 1.59 -5.13
C LEU A 419 4.26 2.79 -4.20
N VAL A 420 3.30 3.10 -3.35
CA VAL A 420 3.24 4.35 -2.55
C VAL A 420 2.97 4.05 -1.08
N ASN A 421 3.61 4.76 -0.15
CA ASN A 421 3.46 4.62 1.30
C ASN A 421 3.73 3.18 1.80
N LEU A 422 4.90 2.63 1.47
CA LEU A 422 5.36 1.33 1.98
C LEU A 422 6.11 1.52 3.30
N SER A 423 5.62 0.91 4.39
CA SER A 423 6.18 1.11 5.75
C SER A 423 7.65 0.71 5.86
N LYS A 424 8.45 1.53 6.55
CA LYS A 424 9.85 1.23 6.93
C LYS A 424 9.98 0.18 8.04
N LYS A 425 8.95 0.03 8.88
CA LYS A 425 9.01 -0.77 10.12
C LYS A 425 7.92 -1.83 10.18
N VAL A 426 8.20 -2.89 10.93
CA VAL A 426 7.26 -3.97 11.26
C VAL A 426 7.46 -4.44 12.70
N ASN A 427 6.38 -4.81 13.40
CA ASN A 427 6.49 -5.46 14.71
C ASN A 427 6.95 -6.92 14.53
N TYR A 428 7.87 -7.44 15.36
CA TYR A 428 8.37 -8.82 15.20
C TYR A 428 7.22 -9.86 15.23
N ILE A 429 6.35 -9.75 16.23
CA ILE A 429 5.05 -10.44 16.28
C ILE A 429 3.94 -9.53 15.76
N ARG A 430 2.81 -10.11 15.37
CA ARG A 430 1.59 -9.36 15.12
C ARG A 430 1.11 -8.66 16.40
N HIS A 431 0.54 -7.47 16.23
CA HIS A 431 -0.17 -6.76 17.28
C HIS A 431 -1.57 -6.37 16.81
N THR A 432 -2.49 -6.19 17.75
CA THR A 432 -3.86 -5.79 17.47
C THR A 432 -4.32 -4.68 18.40
N VAL A 433 -5.26 -3.84 17.97
CA VAL A 433 -5.81 -2.73 18.77
C VAL A 433 -7.32 -2.79 18.84
N THR A 434 -7.87 -2.61 20.04
CA THR A 434 -9.31 -2.62 20.32
C THR A 434 -9.65 -1.46 21.26
N ASN A 435 -10.54 -0.55 20.85
CA ASN A 435 -10.90 0.66 21.61
C ASN A 435 -9.69 1.50 22.06
N GLY A 436 -8.65 1.64 21.21
CA GLY A 436 -7.41 2.35 21.54
C GLY A 436 -6.47 1.63 22.52
N VAL A 437 -6.75 0.38 22.87
CA VAL A 437 -5.83 -0.47 23.65
C VAL A 437 -5.14 -1.44 22.69
N MET A 438 -3.84 -1.26 22.49
CA MET A 438 -2.97 -2.22 21.82
C MET A 438 -2.79 -3.47 22.70
N ASN A 439 -2.74 -4.64 22.06
CA ASN A 439 -2.44 -5.94 22.64
C ASN A 439 -1.47 -6.66 21.70
N PRO A 440 -0.47 -7.40 22.21
CA PRO A 440 0.30 -8.33 21.40
C PRO A 440 -0.60 -9.49 20.93
N PHE A 441 -0.28 -10.05 19.77
CA PHE A 441 -0.97 -11.18 19.14
C PHE A 441 -2.45 -10.93 18.77
N GLY A 442 -3.08 -11.98 18.25
CA GLY A 442 -4.53 -12.11 18.14
C GLY A 442 -5.10 -11.84 16.74
N THR A 443 -6.38 -12.16 16.60
CA THR A 443 -7.11 -12.04 15.32
C THR A 443 -7.75 -10.68 15.14
N VAL A 444 -7.64 -10.11 13.95
CA VAL A 444 -8.32 -8.89 13.55
C VAL A 444 -9.82 -9.14 13.28
N SER A 445 -10.63 -8.08 13.28
CA SER A 445 -12.08 -8.12 13.03
C SER A 445 -12.65 -6.71 12.87
N ASN A 446 -13.94 -6.58 12.56
CA ASN A 446 -14.69 -5.31 12.55
C ASN A 446 -14.54 -4.41 13.81
N THR A 447 -14.00 -4.91 14.92
CA THR A 447 -13.74 -4.13 16.15
C THR A 447 -12.30 -4.23 16.68
N ARG A 448 -11.43 -4.98 15.99
CA ARG A 448 -10.04 -5.19 16.37
C ARG A 448 -9.17 -5.02 15.14
N PHE A 449 -8.40 -3.94 15.10
CA PHE A 449 -7.58 -3.60 13.95
C PHE A 449 -6.18 -4.21 14.10
N LEU A 450 -5.48 -4.44 12.99
CA LEU A 450 -4.03 -4.66 13.00
C LEU A 450 -3.34 -3.40 13.55
N TRP A 451 -2.45 -3.54 14.53
CA TRP A 451 -1.67 -2.41 15.06
C TRP A 451 -0.27 -2.45 14.46
N THR A 452 0.00 -1.62 13.46
CA THR A 452 1.32 -1.49 12.83
C THR A 452 2.18 -0.45 13.55
N PRO A 453 3.50 -0.37 13.27
CA PRO A 453 4.29 0.79 13.65
C PRO A 453 3.67 2.10 13.15
N TYR A 454 3.95 3.19 13.88
CA TYR A 454 3.41 4.53 13.66
C TYR A 454 1.87 4.64 13.70
N TRP A 455 1.16 3.69 14.31
CA TRP A 455 -0.30 3.70 14.40
C TRP A 455 -0.85 4.94 15.13
N ASP A 456 -0.29 5.30 16.30
CA ASP A 456 -0.79 6.43 17.09
C ASP A 456 -0.45 7.78 16.42
N GLU A 457 0.67 7.83 15.70
CA GLU A 457 1.11 8.99 14.92
C GLU A 457 0.25 9.20 13.66
N LYS A 458 0.02 8.15 12.86
CA LYS A 458 -0.81 8.20 11.64
C LYS A 458 -2.27 8.55 11.95
N ASN A 459 -2.87 7.89 12.95
CA ASN A 459 -4.23 8.21 13.40
C ASN A 459 -4.31 9.46 14.30
N GLY A 460 -3.17 10.17 14.47
CA GLY A 460 -3.08 11.49 15.08
C GLY A 460 -2.90 12.62 14.06
N VAL A 461 -2.83 12.31 12.76
CA VAL A 461 -2.69 13.32 11.70
C VAL A 461 -3.99 14.11 11.58
N VAL A 462 -3.87 15.43 11.58
CA VAL A 462 -4.91 16.34 11.11
C VAL A 462 -4.30 17.14 9.97
N PHE A 463 -4.76 16.85 8.76
CA PHE A 463 -4.30 17.54 7.54
C PHE A 463 -4.71 19.01 7.56
N VAL A 464 -3.99 19.82 6.80
CA VAL A 464 -4.18 21.28 6.73
C VAL A 464 -4.36 21.75 5.29
N GLU A 465 -5.39 22.55 5.06
CA GLU A 465 -5.59 23.25 3.79
C GLU A 465 -4.54 24.37 3.65
N ASN A 466 -3.87 24.42 2.50
CA ASN A 466 -2.88 25.44 2.15
C ASN A 466 -3.04 25.77 0.67
N ASN A 467 -3.44 27.00 0.36
CA ASN A 467 -3.77 27.47 -1.00
C ASN A 467 -4.84 26.62 -1.74
N GLY A 468 -5.76 25.98 -1.01
CA GLY A 468 -6.81 25.12 -1.56
C GLY A 468 -6.40 23.65 -1.73
N GLU A 469 -5.13 23.31 -1.51
CA GLU A 469 -4.64 21.92 -1.48
C GLU A 469 -4.57 21.43 -0.03
N MET A 470 -5.01 20.20 0.23
CA MET A 470 -4.74 19.55 1.53
C MET A 470 -3.27 19.11 1.59
N LYS A 471 -2.63 19.23 2.75
CA LYS A 471 -1.24 18.82 2.98
C LYS A 471 -1.03 18.28 4.40
N PHE A 472 0.05 17.51 4.60
CA PHE A 472 0.53 17.20 5.94
C PHE A 472 0.92 18.47 6.70
N PRO A 473 0.65 18.58 8.01
CA PRO A 473 1.09 19.72 8.80
C PRO A 473 2.62 19.68 8.98
N ASN A 474 3.29 20.84 8.91
CA ASN A 474 4.76 21.02 9.02
C ASN A 474 5.45 20.46 10.29
N THR A 475 4.73 19.77 11.17
CA THR A 475 5.23 19.05 12.35
C THR A 475 5.23 17.53 12.18
N VAL A 476 4.75 17.03 11.04
CA VAL A 476 4.73 15.62 10.63
C VAL A 476 5.63 15.47 9.40
N ASP A 477 6.46 14.45 9.41
CA ASP A 477 7.30 14.07 8.28
C ASP A 477 6.98 12.61 7.91
N PRO A 478 6.23 12.35 6.82
CA PRO A 478 5.86 10.99 6.43
C PRO A 478 7.04 10.16 5.91
N THR A 479 8.19 10.77 5.61
CA THR A 479 9.40 10.03 5.19
C THR A 479 10.07 9.26 6.34
N GLU A 480 9.78 9.62 7.60
CA GLU A 480 10.14 8.82 8.77
C GLU A 480 9.32 7.51 8.85
N TRP A 481 8.16 7.46 8.21
CA TRP A 481 7.23 6.32 8.26
C TRP A 481 7.37 5.36 7.08
N PHE A 482 7.54 5.92 5.89
CA PHE A 482 7.51 5.19 4.63
C PHE A 482 8.86 5.21 3.90
N PHE A 483 9.14 4.18 3.09
CA PHE A 483 10.27 4.15 2.17
C PHE A 483 10.14 5.17 1.04
N ASN A 484 8.91 5.57 0.75
CA ASN A 484 8.55 6.60 -0.22
C ASN A 484 7.11 7.06 0.03
N THR A 485 6.86 8.33 -0.19
CA THR A 485 5.58 9.01 0.08
C THR A 485 4.83 9.33 -1.22
N LEU A 486 3.55 9.68 -1.10
CA LEU A 486 2.74 10.17 -2.22
C LEU A 486 3.31 11.47 -2.84
N GLU A 487 3.89 12.36 -2.03
CA GLU A 487 4.49 13.61 -2.51
C GLU A 487 5.78 13.36 -3.31
N GLU A 488 6.65 12.45 -2.86
CA GLU A 488 7.87 12.07 -3.60
C GLU A 488 7.56 11.37 -4.93
N VAL A 489 6.57 10.48 -4.96
CA VAL A 489 6.13 9.80 -6.20
C VAL A 489 5.43 10.78 -7.16
N SER A 490 4.70 11.77 -6.62
CA SER A 490 4.16 12.89 -7.39
C SER A 490 5.26 13.70 -8.05
N ASP A 491 6.30 14.10 -7.30
CA ASP A 491 7.41 14.89 -7.84
C ASP A 491 8.23 14.13 -8.91
N GLU A 492 8.47 12.83 -8.73
CA GLU A 492 9.10 12.01 -9.78
C GLU A 492 8.23 11.97 -11.06
N SER A 493 6.90 11.77 -10.91
CA SER A 493 5.96 11.71 -12.05
C SER A 493 5.94 12.99 -12.91
N LYS A 494 6.26 14.16 -12.33
CA LYS A 494 6.36 15.45 -13.02
C LYS A 494 7.61 15.58 -13.90
N THR A 495 8.58 14.67 -13.73
CA THR A 495 9.92 14.73 -14.36
C THR A 495 10.27 13.52 -15.24
N LEU A 496 9.58 12.38 -15.06
CA LEU A 496 9.69 11.21 -15.94
C LEU A 496 9.49 11.59 -17.42
N ALA A 497 10.32 11.02 -18.28
CA ALA A 497 10.43 11.39 -19.69
C ALA A 497 10.71 10.17 -20.59
N ILE A 498 10.58 10.37 -21.90
CA ILE A 498 10.84 9.35 -22.92
C ILE A 498 12.27 9.46 -23.41
N SER A 499 12.97 8.33 -23.48
CA SER A 499 14.31 8.19 -24.07
C SER A 499 14.29 7.17 -25.20
N GLU A 500 14.87 7.55 -26.34
CA GLU A 500 14.78 6.88 -27.64
C GLU A 500 13.33 6.60 -28.10
N ASP A 501 12.70 5.53 -27.60
CA ASP A 501 11.34 5.10 -27.93
C ASP A 501 10.51 4.61 -26.71
N ALA A 502 11.02 4.72 -25.47
CA ALA A 502 10.40 4.19 -24.24
C ALA A 502 10.50 5.16 -23.05
N ILE A 503 9.71 4.95 -21.99
CA ILE A 503 9.88 5.69 -20.72
C ILE A 503 11.26 5.35 -20.14
N ASN A 504 12.02 6.36 -19.74
CA ASN A 504 13.27 6.17 -19.02
C ASN A 504 13.01 5.84 -17.55
N PHE A 505 13.38 4.63 -17.13
CA PHE A 505 13.35 4.20 -15.73
C PHE A 505 14.76 4.05 -15.12
N ASP A 506 15.84 4.31 -15.89
CA ASP A 506 17.22 4.13 -15.41
C ASP A 506 17.65 5.25 -14.43
N ASP A 507 17.00 6.42 -14.50
CA ASP A 507 17.22 7.59 -13.64
C ASP A 507 16.07 7.81 -12.62
N ALA A 508 15.20 6.81 -12.40
CA ALA A 508 14.05 6.89 -11.47
C ALA A 508 14.33 6.16 -10.14
N ASP A 509 13.96 6.78 -9.02
CA ASP A 509 14.09 6.25 -7.66
C ASP A 509 12.90 5.35 -7.26
N PHE A 510 11.68 5.65 -7.74
CA PHE A 510 10.45 4.96 -7.32
C PHE A 510 9.77 4.16 -8.44
N TYR A 511 9.62 4.75 -9.63
CA TYR A 511 8.96 4.14 -10.79
C TYR A 511 9.82 3.07 -11.46
N LYS A 512 9.18 1.97 -11.86
CA LYS A 512 9.80 0.82 -12.53
C LYS A 512 8.99 0.35 -13.72
N SER A 513 9.65 -0.20 -14.73
CA SER A 513 8.93 -0.85 -15.84
C SER A 513 8.21 -2.12 -15.40
N LEU A 514 7.00 -2.35 -15.91
CA LEU A 514 6.30 -3.64 -15.81
C LEU A 514 7.08 -4.75 -16.57
N SER A 515 7.89 -4.38 -17.56
CA SER A 515 8.66 -5.32 -18.39
C SER A 515 9.86 -5.96 -17.66
N SER A 516 10.34 -5.36 -16.57
CA SER A 516 11.42 -5.94 -15.75
C SER A 516 10.90 -6.89 -14.66
N LEU A 517 9.58 -6.94 -14.44
CA LEU A 517 8.98 -7.82 -13.43
C LEU A 517 9.17 -9.30 -13.80
N THR A 518 9.50 -10.12 -12.81
CA THR A 518 9.63 -11.57 -12.98
C THR A 518 8.36 -12.28 -12.51
N VAL A 519 7.97 -13.35 -13.20
CA VAL A 519 6.89 -14.26 -12.77
C VAL A 519 7.22 -14.76 -11.36
N ASP A 520 6.27 -14.65 -10.44
CA ASP A 520 6.47 -14.99 -9.02
C ASP A 520 6.79 -16.48 -8.84
N GLY A 521 6.14 -17.33 -9.62
CA GLY A 521 6.40 -18.77 -9.68
C GLY A 521 5.66 -19.60 -8.64
N GLY A 522 4.93 -18.96 -7.71
CA GLY A 522 3.86 -19.61 -6.96
C GLY A 522 2.60 -19.75 -7.82
N ASP A 523 1.98 -20.92 -7.76
CA ASP A 523 0.61 -21.15 -8.24
C ASP A 523 -0.40 -20.88 -7.11
N ALA A 524 -1.67 -20.69 -7.44
CA ALA A 524 -2.75 -20.48 -6.48
C ALA A 524 -3.68 -21.69 -6.43
N GLU A 525 -3.98 -22.26 -5.25
CA GLU A 525 -5.04 -23.27 -5.17
C GLU A 525 -6.44 -22.63 -5.23
N ASN A 526 -7.38 -23.38 -5.79
CA ASN A 526 -8.80 -23.01 -5.94
C ASN A 526 -9.06 -21.71 -6.74
N THR A 527 -8.27 -21.40 -7.77
CA THR A 527 -8.60 -20.35 -8.75
C THR A 527 -10.04 -20.51 -9.26
N GLY A 528 -10.88 -19.50 -9.02
CA GLY A 528 -12.24 -19.44 -9.54
C GLY A 528 -12.25 -19.08 -11.03
N ASP A 529 -13.29 -19.53 -11.77
CA ASP A 529 -13.48 -19.20 -13.20
C ASP A 529 -13.67 -17.68 -13.47
N GLN A 530 -13.68 -16.85 -12.43
CA GLN A 530 -14.07 -15.44 -12.43
C GLN A 530 -12.89 -14.47 -12.60
N HIS A 531 -11.67 -14.82 -12.16
CA HIS A 531 -10.47 -13.96 -12.21
C HIS A 531 -9.79 -13.98 -13.59
N ASN A 532 -10.59 -13.91 -14.65
CA ASN A 532 -10.19 -14.10 -16.03
C ASN A 532 -10.47 -12.80 -16.82
N PRO A 533 -9.48 -12.20 -17.52
CA PRO A 533 -8.52 -12.91 -18.36
C PRO A 533 -7.31 -13.51 -17.64
N LEU A 534 -7.07 -14.81 -17.89
CA LEU A 534 -5.81 -15.50 -17.65
C LEU A 534 -5.03 -15.66 -18.98
N PRO A 535 -3.98 -14.85 -19.24
CA PRO A 535 -3.14 -15.04 -20.41
C PRO A 535 -1.64 -15.12 -20.07
N ASN A 536 -1.19 -16.30 -19.62
CA ASN A 536 0.20 -16.76 -19.67
C ASN A 536 1.26 -15.91 -18.90
N SER A 537 1.14 -15.74 -17.58
CA SER A 537 2.35 -15.56 -16.72
C SER A 537 2.14 -15.90 -15.23
N GLY A 538 1.64 -17.11 -14.94
CA GLY A 538 1.45 -17.64 -13.58
C GLY A 538 0.13 -17.20 -12.94
N ASP A 539 -0.45 -18.06 -12.10
CA ASP A 539 -1.80 -17.84 -11.54
C ASP A 539 -1.86 -16.73 -10.46
N LEU A 540 -0.69 -16.28 -10.01
CA LEU A 540 -0.48 -15.10 -9.16
C LEU A 540 0.16 -13.91 -9.90
N GLY A 541 0.49 -14.03 -11.18
CA GLY A 541 1.20 -13.01 -11.94
C GLY A 541 2.68 -12.82 -11.56
N LYS A 542 3.15 -11.57 -11.65
CA LYS A 542 4.56 -11.19 -11.49
C LYS A 542 4.81 -10.44 -10.18
N LEU A 543 5.91 -10.74 -9.48
CA LEU A 543 6.30 -10.06 -8.24
C LEU A 543 6.62 -8.58 -8.49
N MET A 544 5.94 -7.67 -7.78
CA MET A 544 6.23 -6.23 -7.80
C MET A 544 7.13 -5.85 -6.61
N ALA A 545 6.73 -6.26 -5.41
CA ALA A 545 7.46 -6.02 -4.18
C ALA A 545 7.07 -7.02 -3.08
N TYR A 546 7.98 -7.20 -2.12
CA TYR A 546 7.61 -7.54 -0.76
C TYR A 546 7.47 -6.25 0.05
N CYS A 547 6.70 -6.27 1.14
CA CYS A 547 6.46 -5.09 1.97
C CYS A 547 6.10 -5.44 3.41
N PHE A 548 6.32 -4.48 4.31
CA PHE A 548 5.85 -4.54 5.69
C PHE A 548 4.38 -4.12 5.78
N GLU A 549 3.75 -4.49 6.89
CA GLU A 549 2.38 -4.13 7.23
C GLU A 549 2.18 -2.60 7.38
N ASN A 550 1.01 -2.11 6.93
CA ASN A 550 0.58 -0.72 7.09
C ASN A 550 -0.95 -0.68 7.30
N SER A 551 -1.41 -0.13 8.42
CA SER A 551 -2.84 0.06 8.70
C SER A 551 -3.12 1.38 9.42
N THR A 552 -4.38 1.79 9.38
CA THR A 552 -4.95 2.92 10.12
C THR A 552 -6.34 2.54 10.66
N ASP A 553 -6.95 3.42 11.47
CA ASP A 553 -8.37 3.31 11.77
C ASP A 553 -9.24 3.76 10.59
N VAL A 554 -10.54 3.46 10.66
CA VAL A 554 -11.50 3.68 9.57
C VAL A 554 -11.49 5.12 9.02
N ALA A 555 -11.23 6.13 9.87
CA ALA A 555 -11.28 7.53 9.47
C ALA A 555 -9.99 8.01 8.78
N HIS A 556 -8.89 7.28 8.92
CA HIS A 556 -7.57 7.62 8.38
C HIS A 556 -7.12 6.64 7.26
N GLN A 557 -8.07 5.94 6.64
CA GLN A 557 -7.89 5.22 5.38
C GLN A 557 -8.07 6.23 4.22
N THR A 558 -7.04 7.05 4.03
CA THR A 558 -7.00 8.14 3.05
C THR A 558 -5.76 8.05 2.16
N HIS A 559 -5.74 8.83 1.09
CA HIS A 559 -4.53 9.15 0.35
C HIS A 559 -3.46 9.75 1.30
N GLY A 560 -2.19 9.43 1.03
CA GLY A 560 -1.05 9.83 1.87
C GLY A 560 -0.77 8.96 3.11
N LEU A 561 -1.74 8.18 3.61
CA LEU A 561 -1.56 7.26 4.75
C LEU A 561 -1.71 5.79 4.35
N SER A 562 -2.68 5.49 3.49
CA SER A 562 -2.90 4.17 2.93
C SER A 562 -1.76 3.81 1.97
N THR A 563 -1.37 2.53 1.92
CA THR A 563 -0.50 2.04 0.85
C THR A 563 -1.28 2.03 -0.47
N GLY A 564 -0.65 2.44 -1.57
CA GLY A 564 -1.30 2.54 -2.87
C GLY A 564 -0.35 2.27 -4.03
N ILE A 565 -0.83 2.50 -5.25
CA ILE A 565 -0.10 2.28 -6.50
C ILE A 565 -0.39 3.38 -7.52
N SER A 566 0.65 3.89 -8.17
CA SER A 566 0.54 4.61 -9.42
C SER A 566 0.98 3.71 -10.57
N PHE A 567 0.16 3.58 -11.61
CA PHE A 567 0.60 3.08 -12.91
C PHE A 567 1.01 4.25 -13.80
N VAL A 568 2.09 4.06 -14.58
CA VAL A 568 2.50 4.99 -15.63
C VAL A 568 2.28 4.36 -17.01
N ALA A 569 1.67 5.13 -17.90
CA ALA A 569 1.15 4.67 -19.17
C ALA A 569 1.52 5.61 -20.32
N ARG A 570 1.48 5.08 -21.55
CA ARG A 570 1.68 5.86 -22.78
C ARG A 570 0.45 5.89 -23.67
N ILE A 571 0.25 7.02 -24.35
CA ILE A 571 -0.96 7.38 -25.09
C ILE A 571 -0.73 7.25 -26.61
N TYR A 572 -1.56 6.48 -27.30
CA TYR A 572 -1.43 6.14 -28.72
C TYR A 572 -2.71 6.39 -29.50
N SER A 573 -2.57 6.62 -30.80
CA SER A 573 -3.70 6.74 -31.75
C SER A 573 -4.17 5.39 -32.32
N ASP A 574 -3.44 4.30 -32.07
CA ASP A 574 -3.68 2.97 -32.64
C ASP A 574 -3.72 1.84 -31.61
N LYS A 575 -4.51 0.80 -31.90
CA LYS A 575 -4.68 -0.40 -31.05
C LYS A 575 -3.38 -1.16 -30.79
N ALA A 576 -2.45 -1.16 -31.74
CA ALA A 576 -1.17 -1.86 -31.61
C ALA A 576 -0.14 -1.07 -30.76
N CYS A 577 -0.48 0.16 -30.36
CA CYS A 577 0.39 1.09 -29.63
C CYS A 577 1.73 1.34 -30.34
N THR A 578 1.63 1.79 -31.60
CA THR A 578 2.76 2.06 -32.49
C THR A 578 2.85 3.51 -32.98
N GLU A 579 1.76 4.29 -32.91
CA GLU A 579 1.67 5.68 -33.37
C GLU A 579 1.30 6.61 -32.18
N PRO A 580 2.30 7.09 -31.40
CA PRO A 580 2.08 7.84 -30.15
C PRO A 580 1.54 9.27 -30.36
N ILE A 581 0.75 9.75 -29.38
CA ILE A 581 0.29 11.15 -29.31
C ILE A 581 1.43 12.02 -28.77
N ASN A 582 2.30 12.54 -29.64
CA ASN A 582 3.56 13.19 -29.24
C ASN A 582 3.38 14.41 -28.32
N ASP A 583 2.36 15.22 -28.59
CA ASP A 583 2.08 16.48 -27.90
C ASP A 583 0.65 16.47 -27.35
N LEU A 584 0.48 16.79 -26.07
CA LEU A 584 -0.82 16.81 -25.40
C LEU A 584 -0.90 17.89 -24.32
N TYR A 585 -1.99 18.65 -24.35
CA TYR A 585 -2.28 19.75 -23.43
C TYR A 585 -3.70 19.58 -22.87
N LEU A 586 -3.87 19.77 -21.56
CA LEU A 586 -5.15 19.85 -20.88
C LEU A 586 -5.45 21.31 -20.54
N TYR A 587 -6.60 21.82 -20.97
CA TYR A 587 -7.10 23.13 -20.57
C TYR A 587 -8.59 23.05 -20.25
N ALA A 588 -8.95 23.47 -19.03
CA ALA A 588 -10.33 23.51 -18.52
C ALA A 588 -11.15 22.21 -18.73
N GLY A 589 -10.52 21.05 -18.53
CA GLY A 589 -11.18 19.73 -18.67
C GLY A 589 -11.23 19.18 -20.10
N HIS A 590 -10.57 19.81 -21.06
CA HIS A 590 -10.53 19.38 -22.45
C HIS A 590 -9.10 19.19 -22.97
N HIS A 591 -8.90 18.17 -23.81
CA HIS A 591 -7.60 17.78 -24.34
C HIS A 591 -7.35 18.37 -25.73
N TYR A 592 -6.12 18.80 -25.99
CA TYR A 592 -5.70 19.39 -27.26
C TYR A 592 -4.34 18.83 -27.67
N THR A 593 -4.18 18.52 -28.97
CA THR A 593 -2.93 17.98 -29.54
C THR A 593 -1.95 19.07 -30.00
N SER A 594 -2.33 20.35 -29.88
CA SER A 594 -1.42 21.50 -30.02
C SER A 594 -2.06 22.77 -29.48
N LEU A 595 -1.22 23.74 -29.06
CA LEU A 595 -1.67 25.08 -28.66
C LEU A 595 -2.33 25.84 -29.82
N ALA A 596 -1.90 25.58 -31.06
CA ALA A 596 -2.53 26.08 -32.27
C ALA A 596 -3.97 25.56 -32.47
N GLN A 597 -4.22 24.27 -32.19
CA GLN A 597 -5.57 23.68 -32.22
C GLN A 597 -6.46 24.36 -31.16
N MET A 598 -5.97 24.47 -29.92
CA MET A 598 -6.67 25.15 -28.81
C MET A 598 -7.04 26.60 -29.19
N LYS A 599 -6.09 27.38 -29.71
CA LYS A 599 -6.33 28.75 -30.19
C LYS A 599 -7.39 28.81 -31.31
N GLN A 600 -7.41 27.85 -32.22
CA GLN A 600 -8.43 27.79 -33.28
C GLN A 600 -9.84 27.50 -32.74
N ILE A 601 -9.97 26.71 -31.68
CA ILE A 601 -11.26 26.32 -31.08
C ILE A 601 -11.81 27.42 -30.17
N LEU A 602 -10.95 28.05 -29.37
CA LEU A 602 -11.35 29.02 -28.33
C LEU A 602 -11.32 30.48 -28.79
N GLY A 603 -10.59 30.80 -29.86
CA GLY A 603 -10.52 32.15 -30.43
C GLY A 603 -10.00 33.18 -29.43
N GLU A 604 -10.75 34.29 -29.26
CA GLU A 604 -10.40 35.37 -28.33
C GLU A 604 -10.40 34.95 -26.84
N ALA A 605 -10.95 33.77 -26.50
CA ALA A 605 -10.93 33.22 -25.14
C ALA A 605 -9.81 32.18 -24.90
N ALA A 606 -8.93 31.97 -25.88
CA ALA A 606 -7.75 31.11 -25.68
C ALA A 606 -6.72 31.79 -24.75
N PRO A 607 -6.00 31.05 -23.90
CA PRO A 607 -4.88 31.59 -23.14
C PRO A 607 -3.73 32.08 -24.02
N ASN A 608 -2.97 33.07 -23.53
CA ASN A 608 -1.84 33.70 -24.24
C ASN A 608 -0.56 32.85 -24.17
N VAL A 609 -0.60 31.65 -24.74
CA VAL A 609 0.52 30.70 -24.75
C VAL A 609 0.75 30.16 -26.16
N ASP A 610 1.98 29.86 -26.54
CA ASP A 610 2.33 29.23 -27.81
C ASP A 610 3.56 28.33 -27.71
N ASP A 611 4.04 27.83 -28.84
CA ASP A 611 5.10 26.83 -28.93
C ASP A 611 6.49 27.36 -28.46
N GLU A 612 6.62 28.65 -28.12
CA GLU A 612 7.81 29.22 -27.45
C GLU A 612 7.62 29.40 -25.91
N SER A 613 6.41 29.18 -25.35
CA SER A 613 6.12 29.33 -23.92
C SER A 613 6.78 28.25 -23.04
N THR A 614 7.18 28.62 -21.82
CA THR A 614 7.70 27.65 -20.84
C THR A 614 6.58 26.88 -20.11
N LYS A 615 6.92 25.77 -19.45
CA LYS A 615 5.96 24.98 -18.66
C LYS A 615 5.33 25.83 -17.54
N GLU A 616 6.12 26.69 -16.90
CA GLU A 616 5.63 27.62 -15.87
C GLU A 616 4.69 28.69 -16.44
N GLU A 617 4.87 29.13 -17.69
CA GLU A 617 3.97 30.07 -18.37
C GLU A 617 2.66 29.39 -18.80
N LEU A 618 2.73 28.13 -19.24
CA LEU A 618 1.57 27.28 -19.52
C LEU A 618 0.72 27.05 -18.26
N GLU A 619 1.37 26.63 -17.15
CA GLU A 619 0.71 26.40 -15.85
C GLU A 619 0.10 27.69 -15.28
N GLN A 620 0.78 28.83 -15.40
CA GLN A 620 0.22 30.14 -15.01
C GLN A 620 -1.03 30.52 -15.80
N ALA A 621 -1.14 30.07 -17.06
CA ALA A 621 -2.32 30.26 -17.91
C ALA A 621 -3.40 29.17 -17.74
N GLY A 622 -3.21 28.22 -16.82
CA GLY A 622 -4.13 27.09 -16.59
C GLY A 622 -4.06 25.99 -17.64
N VAL A 623 -3.01 25.95 -18.45
CA VAL A 623 -2.75 24.92 -19.47
C VAL A 623 -1.74 23.93 -18.92
N ILE A 624 -2.12 22.68 -18.71
CA ILE A 624 -1.21 21.63 -18.21
C ILE A 624 -0.69 20.84 -19.40
N GLN A 625 0.63 20.87 -19.62
CA GLN A 625 1.30 20.06 -20.64
C GLN A 625 1.67 18.69 -20.06
N TYR A 626 1.29 17.62 -20.76
CA TYR A 626 1.71 16.26 -20.42
C TYR A 626 3.21 16.06 -20.70
N SER A 627 3.89 15.20 -19.93
CA SER A 627 5.30 14.87 -20.18
C SER A 627 5.43 13.95 -21.41
N SER A 628 5.51 14.56 -22.60
CA SER A 628 5.37 13.84 -23.88
C SER A 628 4.05 13.04 -23.92
N ASN A 629 4.06 11.78 -24.40
CA ASN A 629 2.86 10.93 -24.44
C ASN A 629 2.59 10.12 -23.15
N ILE A 630 3.09 10.56 -21.98
CA ILE A 630 2.99 9.85 -20.69
C ILE A 630 1.80 10.35 -19.87
N CYS A 631 1.00 9.46 -19.28
CA CYS A 631 -0.03 9.75 -18.27
C CYS A 631 0.01 8.78 -17.10
N TYR A 632 -0.67 9.12 -16.00
CA TYR A 632 -0.65 8.40 -14.73
C TYR A 632 -2.04 8.01 -14.25
N TYR A 633 -2.10 6.91 -13.50
CA TYR A 633 -3.31 6.44 -12.83
C TYR A 633 -2.93 6.04 -11.39
N TYR A 634 -3.31 6.86 -10.41
CA TYR A 634 -3.09 6.57 -8.99
C TYR A 634 -4.35 5.99 -8.35
N SER A 635 -4.18 4.95 -7.53
CA SER A 635 -5.23 4.39 -6.70
C SER A 635 -4.67 3.91 -5.36
N THR A 636 -5.47 4.00 -4.31
CA THR A 636 -5.23 3.37 -3.01
C THR A 636 -5.90 2.01 -2.87
N GLU A 637 -6.64 1.52 -3.89
CA GLU A 637 -7.40 0.26 -3.93
C GLU A 637 -6.50 -0.99 -4.03
N ILE A 638 -5.54 -1.08 -3.12
CA ILE A 638 -4.95 -2.35 -2.69
C ILE A 638 -5.79 -2.79 -1.49
N LYS A 639 -7.04 -3.23 -1.77
CA LYS A 639 -7.98 -3.64 -0.74
C LYS A 639 -7.53 -4.95 -0.08
N HIS A 640 -7.67 -4.98 1.24
CA HIS A 640 -7.50 -6.17 2.07
C HIS A 640 -8.84 -6.82 2.43
N TYR A 641 -9.93 -6.06 2.56
CA TYR A 641 -11.25 -6.65 2.79
C TYR A 641 -12.31 -5.65 2.33
N ASP A 642 -12.88 -5.89 1.15
CA ASP A 642 -14.02 -5.11 0.67
C ASP A 642 -15.25 -5.33 1.57
N ASN A 643 -16.23 -4.42 1.53
CA ASN A 643 -17.33 -4.40 2.48
C ASN A 643 -18.75 -4.36 1.84
N ASP A 644 -18.84 -4.49 0.51
CA ASP A 644 -20.04 -4.40 -0.33
C ASP A 644 -20.75 -3.01 -0.34
N GLU A 645 -20.14 -1.93 0.17
CA GLU A 645 -20.72 -0.57 0.26
C GLU A 645 -19.71 0.53 -0.18
N PRO A 646 -19.49 0.76 -1.51
CA PRO A 646 -18.43 1.60 -2.11
C PRO A 646 -18.60 3.13 -1.92
N THR A 647 -19.14 3.56 -0.77
CA THR A 647 -19.19 4.94 -0.29
C THR A 647 -18.96 5.04 1.22
N VAL A 648 -18.58 3.93 1.88
CA VAL A 648 -18.50 3.80 3.34
C VAL A 648 -17.26 2.99 3.71
N LEU A 649 -16.21 3.64 4.23
CA LEU A 649 -14.96 2.97 4.61
C LEU A 649 -15.18 1.84 5.64
N GLY A 650 -14.63 0.66 5.32
CA GLY A 650 -14.71 -0.56 6.12
C GLY A 650 -13.51 -0.76 7.07
N PRO A 651 -13.60 -1.69 8.04
CA PRO A 651 -12.52 -1.91 9.01
C PRO A 651 -11.30 -2.63 8.41
N MET A 652 -10.19 -1.90 8.22
CA MET A 652 -8.95 -2.36 7.55
C MET A 652 -9.15 -2.76 6.09
N GLU A 653 -10.09 -2.11 5.42
CA GLU A 653 -10.33 -2.29 4.00
C GLU A 653 -9.12 -1.88 3.16
N TYR A 654 -8.46 -0.78 3.52
CA TYR A 654 -7.29 -0.24 2.84
C TYR A 654 -6.04 -0.40 3.72
N ALA A 655 -5.61 -1.65 3.90
CA ALA A 655 -4.48 -2.01 4.75
C ALA A 655 -3.56 -3.05 4.09
N ILE A 656 -2.27 -3.01 4.42
CA ILE A 656 -1.34 -4.11 4.15
C ILE A 656 -1.18 -4.92 5.44
N MET A 657 -1.67 -6.15 5.42
CA MET A 657 -1.51 -7.13 6.48
C MET A 657 -0.48 -8.20 6.09
N ARG A 658 0.41 -8.54 7.05
CA ARG A 658 1.46 -9.58 6.92
C ARG A 658 0.91 -10.95 6.47
N ASN A 659 1.76 -11.78 5.88
CA ASN A 659 1.42 -13.13 5.38
C ASN A 659 0.26 -13.16 4.35
N ASN A 660 0.01 -12.04 3.66
CA ASN A 660 -0.92 -11.92 2.52
C ASN A 660 -0.17 -11.65 1.21
N ILE A 661 -0.75 -12.08 0.07
CA ILE A 661 -0.31 -11.75 -1.29
C ILE A 661 -1.41 -10.89 -1.95
N TYR A 662 -1.15 -9.60 -2.17
CA TYR A 662 -2.06 -8.71 -2.89
C TYR A 662 -1.78 -8.83 -4.39
N SER A 663 -2.59 -9.63 -5.09
CA SER A 663 -2.44 -9.84 -6.52
C SER A 663 -3.33 -8.85 -7.27
N LEU A 664 -2.72 -7.84 -7.87
CA LEU A 664 -3.38 -6.75 -8.59
C LEU A 664 -3.56 -7.09 -10.08
N SER A 665 -4.62 -6.58 -10.71
CA SER A 665 -4.67 -6.33 -12.15
C SER A 665 -5.38 -5.00 -12.43
N VAL A 666 -5.33 -4.55 -13.68
CA VAL A 666 -6.21 -3.48 -14.18
C VAL A 666 -7.16 -4.12 -15.17
N SER A 667 -8.46 -4.07 -14.87
CA SER A 667 -9.49 -4.66 -15.72
C SER A 667 -9.89 -3.70 -16.84
N ASN A 668 -10.03 -2.41 -16.52
CA ASN A 668 -10.50 -1.38 -17.45
C ASN A 668 -9.93 0.03 -17.17
N ILE A 669 -9.89 0.86 -18.22
CA ILE A 669 -9.58 2.29 -18.15
C ILE A 669 -10.52 3.01 -19.12
N LYS A 670 -11.28 4.00 -18.62
CA LYS A 670 -12.35 4.69 -19.38
C LYS A 670 -12.06 6.17 -19.65
N THR A 671 -11.23 6.79 -18.83
CA THR A 671 -10.74 8.18 -18.97
C THR A 671 -9.26 8.22 -19.34
N LEU A 672 -8.80 9.39 -19.78
CA LEU A 672 -7.38 9.64 -20.01
C LEU A 672 -6.75 10.14 -18.69
N GLY A 673 -5.78 9.39 -18.19
CA GLY A 673 -5.13 9.65 -16.90
C GLY A 673 -4.41 11.00 -16.81
N ASP A 674 -3.98 11.32 -15.60
CA ASP A 674 -3.44 12.63 -15.26
C ASP A 674 -2.03 12.88 -15.83
N PRO A 675 -1.64 14.15 -16.05
CA PRO A 675 -0.30 14.51 -16.52
C PRO A 675 0.81 14.30 -15.47
N PHE A 676 0.44 14.15 -14.19
CA PHE A 676 1.28 13.76 -13.05
C PHE A 676 0.38 13.18 -11.95
N VAL A 677 0.92 12.46 -10.97
CA VAL A 677 0.13 11.97 -9.82
C VAL A 677 -0.21 13.13 -8.89
N ASP A 678 -1.50 13.33 -8.57
CA ASP A 678 -1.94 14.29 -7.56
C ASP A 678 -1.33 13.94 -6.18
N PRO A 679 -0.53 14.84 -5.56
CA PRO A 679 0.04 14.59 -4.24
C PRO A 679 -0.97 14.68 -3.08
N THR A 680 -2.20 15.15 -3.33
CA THR A 680 -3.16 15.58 -2.30
C THR A 680 -3.60 14.43 -1.36
N PRO A 681 -3.14 14.44 -0.09
CA PRO A 681 -3.58 13.49 0.93
C PRO A 681 -4.94 13.93 1.51
N ASP A 682 -5.47 13.17 2.47
CA ASP A 682 -6.83 13.35 3.05
C ASP A 682 -7.99 13.11 2.06
N THR A 683 -7.69 12.96 0.76
CA THR A 683 -8.63 12.41 -0.23
C THR A 683 -9.12 11.04 0.25
N PRO A 684 -10.44 10.83 0.43
CA PRO A 684 -10.99 9.54 0.84
C PRO A 684 -10.75 8.48 -0.21
N ASN A 685 -10.46 7.24 0.22
CA ASN A 685 -10.27 6.13 -0.72
C ASN A 685 -11.60 5.65 -1.35
N GLU A 686 -12.75 5.99 -0.75
CA GLU A 686 -14.10 5.73 -1.26
C GLU A 686 -14.60 6.89 -2.13
N SER A 687 -15.24 6.59 -3.27
CA SER A 687 -15.76 7.64 -4.18
C SER A 687 -17.11 7.29 -4.80
N THR A 688 -17.87 8.31 -5.20
CA THR A 688 -19.22 8.13 -5.78
C THR A 688 -19.26 7.76 -7.26
N GLU A 689 -18.10 7.66 -7.94
CA GLU A 689 -18.01 7.41 -9.39
C GLU A 689 -17.12 6.20 -9.77
N ALA A 690 -16.60 5.46 -8.79
CA ALA A 690 -15.94 4.17 -8.99
C ALA A 690 -16.90 2.98 -8.81
N ALA A 691 -16.50 1.79 -9.29
CA ALA A 691 -17.23 0.54 -9.11
C ALA A 691 -16.27 -0.66 -9.04
N LEU A 692 -16.02 -1.17 -7.84
CA LEU A 692 -15.30 -2.41 -7.49
C LEU A 692 -16.16 -3.18 -6.46
N ASP A 693 -16.33 -4.53 -6.59
CA ASP A 693 -17.04 -5.36 -5.58
C ASP A 693 -16.95 -6.91 -5.80
N VAL A 694 -16.98 -7.77 -4.75
CA VAL A 694 -16.31 -9.12 -4.74
C VAL A 694 -16.73 -10.21 -3.68
N LEU A 695 -16.49 -11.55 -3.89
CA LEU A 695 -16.43 -12.73 -2.94
C LEU A 695 -15.47 -13.97 -3.30
N VAL A 696 -14.67 -14.59 -2.37
CA VAL A 696 -13.87 -15.93 -2.39
C VAL A 696 -13.04 -16.22 -1.06
N ASN A 697 -12.57 -17.36 -0.44
CA ASN A 697 -12.79 -18.87 -0.28
C ASN A 697 -11.64 -20.01 -0.38
N LEU A 698 -10.74 -20.59 0.51
CA LEU A 698 -10.09 -20.46 1.90
C LEU A 698 -8.68 -21.21 2.10
N GLU A 699 -7.59 -20.55 2.62
CA GLU A 699 -6.19 -20.94 3.14
C GLU A 699 -5.28 -22.00 2.45
N PRO A 700 -3.88 -22.01 2.45
CA PRO A 700 -2.75 -21.16 3.00
C PRO A 700 -2.41 -19.68 2.56
N TRP A 701 -1.20 -19.29 2.02
CA TRP A 701 -0.68 -17.87 1.85
C TRP A 701 -1.86 -17.02 1.37
N ILE A 702 -2.22 -15.99 2.12
CA ILE A 702 -3.55 -15.38 2.02
C ILE A 702 -3.57 -14.47 0.78
N VAL A 703 -3.92 -15.04 -0.37
CA VAL A 703 -3.95 -14.33 -1.66
C VAL A 703 -5.23 -13.52 -1.72
N ARG A 704 -5.08 -12.19 -1.65
CA ARG A 704 -6.13 -11.21 -1.92
C ARG A 704 -6.03 -10.87 -3.41
N TYR A 705 -6.97 -11.32 -4.23
CA TYR A 705 -7.07 -10.75 -5.59
C TYR A 705 -7.54 -9.30 -5.49
N ASN A 706 -7.23 -8.47 -6.48
CA ASN A 706 -7.71 -7.09 -6.66
C ASN A 706 -7.75 -6.83 -8.18
N ASP A 707 -8.82 -6.22 -8.70
CA ASP A 707 -8.99 -5.87 -10.12
C ASP A 707 -9.46 -4.40 -10.22
N ILE A 708 -8.54 -3.50 -10.59
CA ILE A 708 -8.73 -2.05 -10.50
C ILE A 708 -9.38 -1.50 -11.80
N GLU A 709 -10.39 -0.62 -11.67
CA GLU A 709 -11.02 0.11 -12.78
C GLU A 709 -10.80 1.63 -12.65
N PHE A 710 -10.18 2.24 -13.66
CA PHE A 710 -10.08 3.70 -13.77
C PHE A 710 -11.24 4.24 -14.62
N ASN A 711 -12.03 5.14 -14.05
CA ASN A 711 -13.38 5.54 -14.54
C ASN A 711 -13.40 6.86 -15.30
#